data_AF-A0A218X448-F1
#
_entry.id   AF-A0A218X448-F1
#
_cell.length_a   1.000
_cell.length_b   1.000
_cell.length_c   1.000
_cell.angle_alpha   90.00
_cell.angle_beta   90.00
_cell.angle_gamma   90.00
#
_symmetry.space_group_name_H-M   'P 1'
#
loop_
_entity.id
_entity.type
_entity.pdbx_description
1 polymer ?
#
loop_
_entity_poly.entity_id
_entity_poly.type
_entity_poly.pdbx_seq_one_letter_code
_entity_poly.pdbx_strand_id
1 'polypeptide(L)'
;MIMPIFLDVTPDEVKYQTGSYAEAFTQHGENYDFETVQEWRNALQEVVKLKGLELKKEANGKHGEFIKKVLAMVLNCLKKAYLNVNDLLVGIDDHVEAVKKLLELGKEGVQIVGIWGMGGIGKTTLAKVVYNQLLKKFESSGFLNDIRETSSQQHKGLPYLQSKLLSDILNREREDFANTNEGTQELKNRLRDRKAIILLDDVDQVDQLKALAGDLAWFSPESRIIVTTREKTVLDQFRIKNIYELTLLSAEQAFELFCRHAFIKGSPTPDFIDLSWDIVRTTGRLPLALEVIGSSLSTSSGRKDLWQGTLKKLEKKPPKEVQDTLRISYNGLDHEEREIFLDIACFFIGIDARIAKPMWDDCEFFPGVGIEILLLKSLIKIKKDHRLWMHDQLRDLGRVIVEEENYKESRLRSRLWHSKVVMHVLERQPEEGMTNVEAISLEGYQFRSEDLCFKDDQFRNLPNLRILLLDKASLSGNFERIIPNLRWLSWHLCNFNAMLPTNLNLKNLVVLDLSRSMVSEDWAGWSLMKVAAKLKVLDLTECRHLTKTPSFSAFSALEKLILRSCRNLVSVDPSIEQLSALVSLDIRDCTKLEYLPRLGSMDALTELLVDYEVFLSFGGLDDSEGFTDQLYHHLKDVGVHTVRDNGKLRVAEEIGPELMMAIKQSKIYIPILSKGYALSTWCLTEVAEMMKLEEETKHRIMPIFLDVTPNEVQHQTGSYAEAFAQHEGNYDSETVQEWRDALQKVVKLGGLEFKKEANGKHEEFIKKVLARVVMAYLEVNDMVVGIIDHFKVVKTLLELGKEGVQIVGIWGMGGIGKTTLAKVVYSQLLGKFESSCFLNNIRGTSSQPKGLEYLQSKLLSDILNCEREDFANTNEGIQQLKNRLRDKKAIILLDDVDQQEICLDIACFFIGKDARIAKSMWDDCDFFPEIAIEILLSKSLIKITDDSRLWMHDQLRDLGRLIVEKENYKEPRLRSRLWQGEVAMRVLERQPEEGRTTVEAISLEGYQFRSEDLCFKDDQFKNLPNLRILLLDKASLSGNFEGILPNLRWLSWHFCNFSPTLPTNLNLKNLVVLDLSKSMVSEDWAGWSLMKVAAKLKVLDLTECGHLTRTPGFSAFPALERLILRSCCNLVSVDPSIEQLSALLSLDIRDCTKLEYLPQLGSMDALTELLVDGTSIQELPVLRGTDKLGNLEALGSN
;
A
#
# COMPACT_ATOMS: atom_id res chain seq x y z
N MET A 1 -9.85 -34.79 40.32
CA MET A 1 -9.68 -34.98 41.78
C MET A 1 -10.80 -35.88 42.28
N ILE A 2 -10.46 -37.03 42.87
CA ILE A 2 -11.42 -37.90 43.58
C ILE A 2 -11.18 -37.69 45.07
N MET A 3 -12.19 -37.26 45.81
CA MET A 3 -12.11 -37.00 47.25
C MET A 3 -13.13 -37.91 47.96
N PRO A 4 -12.69 -39.02 48.56
CA PRO A 4 -13.59 -39.90 49.30
C PRO A 4 -14.18 -39.18 50.52
N ILE A 5 -15.48 -39.32 50.71
CA ILE A 5 -16.20 -38.78 51.86
C ILE A 5 -16.77 -39.97 52.63
N PHE A 6 -16.31 -40.16 53.86
CA PHE A 6 -16.73 -41.26 54.72
C PHE A 6 -17.80 -40.76 55.70
N LEU A 7 -19.06 -41.03 55.35
CA LEU A 7 -20.26 -40.69 56.12
C LEU A 7 -20.65 -41.88 56.99
N ASP A 8 -20.47 -41.74 58.30
CA ASP A 8 -20.80 -42.76 59.32
C ASP A 8 -20.16 -44.14 59.12
N VAL A 9 -19.15 -44.22 58.26
CA VAL A 9 -18.31 -45.39 58.02
C VAL A 9 -16.84 -44.99 58.16
N THR A 10 -15.97 -45.94 58.50
CA THR A 10 -14.53 -45.68 58.57
C THR A 10 -13.83 -46.11 57.27
N PRO A 11 -12.67 -45.51 56.93
CA PRO A 11 -11.87 -45.97 55.80
C PRO A 11 -11.50 -47.46 55.92
N ASP A 12 -11.22 -47.94 57.13
CA ASP A 12 -10.89 -49.34 57.38
C ASP A 12 -12.07 -50.28 57.11
N GLU A 13 -13.30 -49.91 57.47
CA GLU A 13 -14.51 -50.68 57.12
C GLU A 13 -14.70 -50.82 55.61
N VAL A 14 -14.42 -49.76 54.84
CA VAL A 14 -14.49 -49.78 53.37
C VAL A 14 -13.33 -50.59 52.77
N LYS A 15 -12.13 -50.47 53.34
CA LYS A 15 -10.90 -51.13 52.85
C LYS A 15 -10.93 -52.64 53.03
N TYR A 16 -11.39 -53.11 54.19
CA TYR A 16 -11.50 -54.53 54.48
C TYR A 16 -12.88 -55.10 54.14
N GLN A 17 -13.78 -54.25 53.60
CA GLN A 17 -15.18 -54.58 53.31
C GLN A 17 -15.87 -55.28 54.48
N THR A 18 -15.73 -54.73 55.69
CA THR A 18 -16.31 -55.28 56.93
C THR A 18 -17.58 -54.53 57.32
N GLY A 19 -18.39 -55.09 58.22
CA GLY A 19 -19.65 -54.47 58.65
C GLY A 19 -20.68 -54.39 57.53
N SER A 20 -21.28 -53.22 57.32
CA SER A 20 -22.34 -53.01 56.32
C SER A 20 -21.91 -53.32 54.88
N TYR A 21 -20.63 -53.12 54.55
CA TYR A 21 -20.08 -53.48 53.23
C TYR A 21 -19.96 -54.99 53.04
N ALA A 22 -19.66 -55.77 54.10
CA ALA A 22 -19.61 -57.23 54.02
C ALA A 22 -21.00 -57.81 53.71
N GLU A 23 -22.02 -57.31 54.40
CA GLU A 23 -23.41 -57.72 54.23
C GLU A 23 -23.91 -57.40 52.82
N ALA A 24 -23.65 -56.18 52.33
CA ALA A 24 -24.01 -55.75 50.98
C ALA A 24 -23.33 -56.60 49.89
N PHE A 25 -22.03 -56.88 50.01
CA PHE A 25 -21.34 -57.73 49.03
C PHE A 25 -21.78 -59.19 49.08
N THR A 26 -22.30 -59.67 50.21
CA THR A 26 -22.89 -61.01 50.32
C THR A 26 -24.19 -61.07 49.52
N GLN A 27 -25.06 -60.06 49.64
CA GLN A 27 -26.30 -59.96 48.86
C GLN A 27 -26.04 -59.72 47.35
N HIS A 28 -25.03 -58.94 47.01
CA HIS A 28 -24.66 -58.73 45.61
C HIS A 28 -24.06 -59.97 44.96
N GLY A 29 -23.37 -60.82 45.73
CA GLY A 29 -22.90 -62.12 45.27
C GLY A 29 -24.01 -63.11 44.86
N GLU A 30 -25.26 -62.87 45.29
CA GLU A 30 -26.42 -63.69 44.87
C GLU A 30 -27.01 -63.24 43.52
N ASN A 31 -26.69 -62.02 43.06
CA ASN A 31 -27.34 -61.39 41.91
C ASN A 31 -26.38 -61.03 40.76
N TYR A 32 -25.07 -61.08 41.00
CA TYR A 32 -24.04 -60.70 40.03
C TYR A 32 -22.94 -61.77 39.98
N ASP A 33 -22.22 -61.83 38.86
CA ASP A 33 -21.11 -62.75 38.68
C ASP A 33 -19.90 -62.36 39.54
N PHE A 34 -19.04 -63.35 39.78
CA PHE A 34 -17.89 -63.21 40.66
C PHE A 34 -16.88 -62.16 40.18
N GLU A 35 -16.64 -62.05 38.86
CA GLU A 35 -15.68 -61.07 38.32
C GLU A 35 -16.14 -59.65 38.58
N THR A 36 -17.41 -59.34 38.29
CA THR A 36 -18.01 -58.02 38.56
C THR A 36 -17.92 -57.63 40.03
N VAL A 37 -18.26 -58.55 40.95
CA VAL A 37 -18.18 -58.30 42.39
C VAL A 37 -16.74 -58.09 42.86
N GLN A 38 -15.78 -58.82 42.27
CA GLN A 38 -14.37 -58.68 42.59
C GLN A 38 -13.77 -57.35 42.08
N GLU A 39 -14.18 -56.88 40.91
CA GLU A 39 -13.80 -55.55 40.42
C GLU A 39 -14.26 -54.44 41.37
N TRP A 40 -15.49 -54.52 41.87
CA TRP A 40 -16.02 -53.55 42.83
C TRP A 40 -15.25 -53.56 44.15
N ARG A 41 -14.88 -54.76 44.65
CA ARG A 41 -14.03 -54.89 45.84
C ARG A 41 -12.66 -54.25 45.64
N ASN A 42 -12.04 -54.50 44.49
CA ASN A 42 -10.73 -53.92 44.14
C ASN A 42 -10.83 -52.38 44.04
N ALA A 43 -11.86 -51.86 43.38
CA ALA A 43 -12.07 -50.42 43.25
C ALA A 43 -12.24 -49.71 44.61
N LEU A 44 -12.99 -50.31 45.56
CA LEU A 44 -13.13 -49.75 46.91
C LEU A 44 -11.81 -49.77 47.69
N GLN A 45 -10.98 -50.81 47.52
CA GLN A 45 -9.64 -50.85 48.13
C GLN A 45 -8.73 -49.75 47.59
N GLU A 46 -8.81 -49.43 46.30
CA GLU A 46 -8.06 -48.31 45.69
C GLU A 46 -8.58 -46.95 46.16
N VAL A 47 -9.90 -46.76 46.27
CA VAL A 47 -10.53 -45.50 46.72
C VAL A 47 -10.08 -45.13 48.13
N VAL A 48 -9.89 -46.10 49.03
CA VAL A 48 -9.43 -45.85 50.41
C VAL A 48 -7.96 -45.43 50.50
N LYS A 49 -7.12 -45.73 49.49
CA LYS A 49 -5.75 -45.23 49.45
C LYS A 49 -5.68 -43.71 49.22
N LEU A 50 -6.77 -43.11 48.73
CA LEU A 50 -6.89 -41.67 48.58
C LEU A 50 -7.20 -41.00 49.94
N LYS A 51 -6.55 -39.86 50.22
CA LYS A 51 -6.77 -39.12 51.46
C LYS A 51 -8.18 -38.49 51.47
N GLY A 52 -9.14 -39.14 52.13
CA GLY A 52 -10.54 -38.70 52.25
C GLY A 52 -10.84 -37.97 53.56
N LEU A 53 -12.09 -37.48 53.69
CA LEU A 53 -12.60 -36.77 54.86
C LEU A 53 -13.58 -37.66 55.63
N GLU A 54 -13.35 -37.81 56.94
CA GLU A 54 -14.21 -38.59 57.84
C GLU A 54 -15.09 -37.66 58.68
N LEU A 55 -16.41 -37.83 58.61
CA LEU A 55 -17.39 -36.98 59.32
C LEU A 55 -17.10 -36.88 60.83
N LYS A 56 -16.78 -38.03 61.45
CA LYS A 56 -16.52 -38.10 62.91
C LYS A 56 -15.24 -37.37 63.31
N LYS A 57 -14.18 -37.43 62.49
CA LYS A 57 -12.89 -36.76 62.77
C LYS A 57 -12.92 -35.27 62.46
N GLU A 58 -13.59 -34.89 61.37
CA GLU A 58 -13.49 -33.53 60.82
C GLU A 58 -14.54 -32.56 61.38
N ALA A 59 -15.66 -33.07 61.90
CA ALA A 59 -16.78 -32.27 62.38
C ALA A 59 -17.52 -32.87 63.58
N ASN A 60 -16.93 -33.84 64.30
CA ASN A 60 -17.54 -34.51 65.45
C ASN A 60 -18.98 -35.01 65.18
N GLY A 61 -19.26 -35.50 63.97
CA GLY A 61 -20.59 -36.00 63.59
C GLY A 61 -21.60 -34.94 63.12
N LYS A 62 -21.26 -33.65 63.20
CA LYS A 62 -22.16 -32.57 62.77
C LYS A 62 -22.15 -32.38 61.25
N HIS A 63 -23.20 -32.86 60.61
CA HIS A 63 -23.36 -32.82 59.16
C HIS A 63 -23.29 -31.38 58.58
N GLY A 64 -23.90 -30.40 59.24
CA GLY A 64 -23.93 -29.02 58.76
C GLY A 64 -22.55 -28.33 58.72
N GLU A 65 -21.68 -28.60 59.70
CA GLU A 65 -20.30 -28.07 59.73
C GLU A 65 -19.42 -28.80 58.72
N PHE A 66 -19.60 -30.12 58.60
CA PHE A 66 -18.89 -30.95 57.63
C PHE A 66 -19.20 -30.55 56.18
N ILE A 67 -20.48 -30.36 55.84
CA ILE A 67 -20.89 -29.93 54.49
C ILE A 67 -20.31 -28.55 54.17
N LYS A 68 -20.29 -27.60 55.12
CA LYS A 68 -19.64 -26.30 54.91
C LYS A 68 -18.15 -26.43 54.63
N LYS A 69 -17.45 -27.32 55.34
CA LYS A 69 -16.02 -27.58 55.14
C LYS A 69 -15.73 -28.24 53.80
N VAL A 70 -16.53 -29.25 53.42
CA VAL A 70 -16.46 -29.90 52.10
C VAL A 70 -16.75 -28.90 50.99
N LEU A 71 -17.84 -28.11 51.09
CA LEU A 71 -18.16 -27.06 50.12
C LEU A 71 -17.07 -26.01 50.02
N ALA A 72 -16.50 -25.56 51.14
CA ALA A 72 -15.38 -24.64 51.15
C ALA A 72 -14.15 -25.23 50.45
N MET A 73 -13.76 -26.48 50.74
CA MET A 73 -12.63 -27.15 50.08
C MET A 73 -12.88 -27.35 48.58
N VAL A 74 -14.07 -27.80 48.19
CA VAL A 74 -14.46 -27.99 46.78
C VAL A 74 -14.46 -26.66 46.04
N LEU A 75 -15.08 -25.61 46.62
CA LEU A 75 -15.08 -24.27 46.04
C LEU A 75 -13.68 -23.67 45.97
N ASN A 76 -12.82 -23.91 46.96
CA ASN A 76 -11.44 -23.40 46.95
C ASN A 76 -10.59 -24.12 45.91
N CYS A 77 -10.74 -25.45 45.76
CA CYS A 77 -10.08 -26.22 44.71
C CYS A 77 -10.57 -25.83 43.30
N LEU A 78 -11.87 -25.57 43.14
CA LEU A 78 -12.45 -25.14 41.86
C LEU A 78 -12.11 -23.68 41.52
N LYS A 79 -12.11 -22.77 42.50
CA LYS A 79 -11.83 -21.33 42.30
C LYS A 79 -10.35 -20.98 42.19
N LYS A 80 -9.44 -21.71 42.87
CA LYS A 80 -7.99 -21.45 42.74
C LYS A 80 -7.44 -21.87 41.38
N ALA A 81 -7.98 -22.94 40.80
CA ALA A 81 -7.42 -23.54 39.60
C ALA A 81 -7.94 -22.87 38.31
N TYR A 82 -9.17 -22.35 38.29
CA TYR A 82 -9.71 -21.67 37.10
C TYR A 82 -9.39 -20.18 37.13
N LEU A 83 -8.58 -19.71 36.18
CA LEU A 83 -8.19 -18.30 36.09
C LEU A 83 -9.32 -17.48 35.50
N ASN A 84 -9.64 -16.33 36.11
CA ASN A 84 -10.67 -15.45 35.58
C ASN A 84 -10.22 -14.87 34.22
N VAL A 85 -11.05 -15.04 33.19
CA VAL A 85 -10.84 -14.51 31.84
C VAL A 85 -12.09 -13.73 31.46
N ASN A 86 -11.91 -12.55 30.86
CA ASN A 86 -13.02 -11.73 30.38
C ASN A 86 -13.83 -12.52 29.33
N ASP A 87 -15.16 -12.50 29.42
CA ASP A 87 -16.05 -13.22 28.50
C ASP A 87 -16.04 -12.64 27.06
N LEU A 88 -15.47 -11.45 26.86
CA LEU A 88 -15.47 -10.71 25.59
C LEU A 88 -14.29 -11.08 24.66
N LEU A 89 -13.88 -12.35 24.60
CA LEU A 89 -12.78 -12.80 23.74
C LEU A 89 -13.15 -12.82 22.26
N VAL A 90 -12.23 -12.41 21.39
CA VAL A 90 -12.38 -12.42 19.93
C VAL A 90 -11.10 -12.94 19.28
N GLY A 91 -11.24 -13.82 18.27
CA GLY A 91 -10.14 -14.24 17.40
C GLY A 91 -9.02 -15.03 18.07
N ILE A 92 -9.27 -15.63 19.25
CA ILE A 92 -8.22 -16.27 20.05
C ILE A 92 -8.03 -17.77 19.75
N ASP A 93 -8.99 -18.40 19.08
CA ASP A 93 -9.04 -19.86 18.91
C ASP A 93 -7.84 -20.41 18.12
N ASP A 94 -7.45 -19.74 17.02
CA ASP A 94 -6.28 -20.13 16.22
C ASP A 94 -4.98 -20.03 17.04
N HIS A 95 -4.85 -18.98 17.85
CA HIS A 95 -3.71 -18.78 18.75
C HIS A 95 -3.68 -19.87 19.84
N VAL A 96 -4.84 -20.23 20.39
CA VAL A 96 -4.98 -21.28 21.40
C VAL A 96 -4.55 -22.63 20.82
N GLU A 97 -5.01 -22.99 19.62
CA GLU A 97 -4.63 -24.25 18.98
C GLU A 97 -3.15 -24.28 18.60
N ALA A 98 -2.58 -23.16 18.13
CA ALA A 98 -1.14 -23.06 17.88
C ALA A 98 -0.31 -23.30 19.15
N VAL A 99 -0.66 -22.67 20.27
CA VAL A 99 0.05 -22.87 21.55
C VAL A 99 -0.16 -24.29 22.09
N LYS A 100 -1.36 -24.86 22.00
CA LYS A 100 -1.61 -26.27 22.39
C LYS A 100 -0.77 -27.25 21.58
N LYS A 101 -0.59 -26.98 20.28
CA LYS A 101 0.25 -27.79 19.39
C LYS A 101 1.72 -27.73 19.83
N LEU A 102 2.22 -26.55 20.20
CA LEU A 102 3.58 -26.37 20.74
C LEU A 102 3.79 -27.03 22.10
N LEU A 103 2.72 -27.17 22.90
CA LEU A 103 2.75 -27.92 24.16
C LEU A 103 2.81 -29.45 23.95
N GLU A 104 2.75 -29.95 22.70
CA GLU A 104 2.88 -31.36 22.31
C GLU A 104 2.16 -32.32 23.28
N LEU A 105 0.84 -32.23 23.34
CA LEU A 105 -0.01 -33.06 24.20
C LEU A 105 0.08 -34.54 23.76
N GLY A 106 0.95 -35.33 24.40
CA GLY A 106 1.09 -36.78 24.16
C GLY A 106 2.52 -37.31 23.96
N LYS A 107 3.55 -36.45 23.89
CA LYS A 107 4.96 -36.88 23.89
C LYS A 107 5.55 -36.85 25.31
N GLU A 108 6.43 -37.81 25.60
CA GLU A 108 7.22 -37.88 26.84
C GLU A 108 8.23 -36.73 26.90
N GLY A 109 8.23 -35.97 28.01
CA GLY A 109 9.18 -34.89 28.27
C GLY A 109 8.52 -33.57 28.68
N VAL A 110 9.18 -32.83 29.59
CA VAL A 110 8.71 -31.50 30.05
C VAL A 110 8.79 -30.52 28.89
N GLN A 111 7.67 -29.87 28.57
CA GLN A 111 7.62 -28.85 27.52
C GLN A 111 7.41 -27.47 28.13
N ILE A 112 8.24 -26.52 27.71
CA ILE A 112 8.10 -25.09 28.02
C ILE A 112 7.75 -24.35 26.74
N VAL A 113 6.69 -23.55 26.77
CA VAL A 113 6.31 -22.65 25.68
C VAL A 113 6.40 -21.20 26.16
N GLY A 114 7.18 -20.39 25.44
CA GLY A 114 7.30 -18.96 25.68
C GLY A 114 6.39 -18.16 24.73
N ILE A 115 5.43 -17.42 25.26
CA ILE A 115 4.57 -16.49 24.52
C ILE A 115 5.14 -15.09 24.63
N TRP A 116 5.48 -14.49 23.49
CA TRP A 116 6.15 -13.19 23.40
C TRP A 116 5.40 -12.19 22.53
N GLY A 117 5.61 -10.90 22.76
CA GLY A 117 5.02 -9.79 22.00
C GLY A 117 4.90 -8.48 22.77
N MET A 118 4.44 -7.44 22.10
CA MET A 118 4.27 -6.07 22.63
C MET A 118 3.34 -6.00 23.86
N GLY A 119 3.52 -4.99 24.71
CA GLY A 119 2.60 -4.70 25.83
C GLY A 119 1.15 -4.48 25.33
N GLY A 120 0.15 -4.99 26.06
CA GLY A 120 -1.26 -4.81 25.71
C GLY A 120 -1.81 -5.66 24.54
N ILE A 121 -0.99 -6.56 23.96
CA ILE A 121 -1.41 -7.42 22.83
C ILE A 121 -2.26 -8.64 23.22
N GLY A 122 -2.40 -8.94 24.52
CA GLY A 122 -3.24 -10.05 24.99
C GLY A 122 -2.52 -11.36 25.36
N LYS A 123 -1.20 -11.34 25.56
CA LYS A 123 -0.41 -12.54 25.95
C LYS A 123 -0.94 -13.26 27.19
N THR A 124 -1.15 -12.51 28.28
CA THR A 124 -1.71 -13.02 29.53
C THR A 124 -3.10 -13.63 29.32
N THR A 125 -3.93 -13.01 28.50
CA THR A 125 -5.28 -13.51 28.16
C THR A 125 -5.20 -14.84 27.42
N LEU A 126 -4.38 -14.94 26.36
CA LEU A 126 -4.14 -16.18 25.63
C LEU A 126 -3.63 -17.29 26.55
N ALA A 127 -2.63 -16.99 27.37
CA ALA A 127 -2.04 -17.96 28.28
C ALA A 127 -3.05 -18.48 29.32
N LYS A 128 -3.91 -17.61 29.88
CA LYS A 128 -4.99 -17.99 30.80
C LYS A 128 -6.03 -18.89 30.12
N VAL A 129 -6.41 -18.59 28.88
CA VAL A 129 -7.38 -19.43 28.12
C VAL A 129 -6.80 -20.83 27.87
N VAL A 130 -5.56 -20.91 27.39
CA VAL A 130 -4.88 -22.20 27.18
C VAL A 130 -4.77 -22.98 28.49
N TYR A 131 -4.33 -22.31 29.56
CA TYR A 131 -4.20 -22.90 30.89
C TYR A 131 -5.52 -23.48 31.39
N ASN A 132 -6.61 -22.71 31.33
CA ASN A 132 -7.95 -23.14 31.77
C ASN A 132 -8.48 -24.33 30.97
N GLN A 133 -8.27 -24.36 29.65
CA GLN A 133 -8.72 -25.46 28.79
C GLN A 133 -7.94 -26.76 29.05
N LEU A 134 -6.67 -26.65 29.43
CA LEU A 134 -5.80 -27.79 29.70
C LEU A 134 -5.86 -28.27 31.15
N LEU A 135 -6.33 -27.44 32.09
CA LEU A 135 -6.37 -27.71 33.53
C LEU A 135 -6.89 -29.12 33.88
N LYS A 136 -7.94 -29.57 33.21
CA LYS A 136 -8.58 -30.89 33.46
C LYS A 136 -7.68 -32.09 33.14
N LYS A 137 -6.59 -31.90 32.38
CA LYS A 137 -5.66 -32.96 31.97
C LYS A 137 -4.48 -33.14 32.92
N PHE A 138 -4.35 -32.30 33.95
CA PHE A 138 -3.23 -32.30 34.89
C PHE A 138 -3.72 -32.55 36.33
N GLU A 139 -2.87 -33.16 37.16
CA GLU A 139 -3.19 -33.45 38.55
C GLU A 139 -3.06 -32.23 39.45
N SER A 140 -2.13 -31.33 39.08
CA SER A 140 -1.80 -30.14 39.84
C SER A 140 -1.62 -28.95 38.91
N SER A 141 -1.74 -27.74 39.46
CA SER A 141 -1.74 -26.53 38.66
C SER A 141 -1.10 -25.38 39.44
N GLY A 142 -0.22 -24.60 38.82
CA GLY A 142 0.45 -23.46 39.43
C GLY A 142 0.31 -22.19 38.60
N PHE A 143 0.03 -21.06 39.25
CA PHE A 143 -0.07 -19.77 38.57
C PHE A 143 0.63 -18.64 39.33
N LEU A 144 1.62 -18.04 38.68
CA LEU A 144 2.30 -16.85 39.16
C LEU A 144 1.99 -15.69 38.23
N ASN A 145 1.20 -14.73 38.73
CA ASN A 145 0.90 -13.47 38.05
C ASN A 145 1.96 -12.40 38.36
N ASP A 146 2.18 -11.48 37.42
CA ASP A 146 2.98 -10.26 37.59
C ASP A 146 4.35 -10.51 38.23
N ILE A 147 5.12 -11.46 37.66
CA ILE A 147 6.42 -11.88 38.21
C ILE A 147 7.42 -10.73 38.25
N ARG A 148 7.48 -9.89 37.20
CA ARG A 148 8.30 -8.68 37.16
C ARG A 148 8.04 -7.79 38.39
N GLU A 149 6.78 -7.44 38.63
CA GLU A 149 6.41 -6.52 39.71
C GLU A 149 6.68 -7.14 41.08
N THR A 150 6.30 -8.40 41.27
CA THR A 150 6.44 -9.09 42.56
C THR A 150 7.91 -9.30 42.94
N SER A 151 8.75 -9.68 41.97
CA SER A 151 10.18 -9.92 42.22
C SER A 151 10.95 -8.63 42.56
N SER A 152 10.46 -7.48 42.10
CA SER A 152 11.04 -6.15 42.37
C SER A 152 10.61 -5.55 43.71
N GLN A 153 9.62 -6.12 44.41
CA GLN A 153 9.14 -5.61 45.70
C GLN A 153 10.11 -5.97 46.84
N GLN A 154 10.53 -4.96 47.62
CA GLN A 154 11.48 -5.11 48.75
C GLN A 154 11.10 -6.17 49.80
N HIS A 155 9.81 -6.55 49.91
CA HIS A 155 9.32 -7.48 50.93
C HIS A 155 8.80 -8.83 50.38
N LYS A 156 8.70 -9.03 49.06
CA LYS A 156 8.03 -10.21 48.43
C LYS A 156 8.85 -10.86 47.30
N GLY A 157 10.18 -10.73 47.29
CA GLY A 157 11.06 -11.17 46.20
C GLY A 157 10.99 -12.66 45.79
N LEU A 158 11.98 -13.15 45.04
CA LEU A 158 11.98 -14.53 44.49
C LEU A 158 11.60 -15.68 45.46
N PRO A 159 12.01 -15.70 46.76
CA PRO A 159 11.60 -16.74 47.70
C PRO A 159 10.07 -16.84 47.88
N TYR A 160 9.38 -15.70 47.88
CA TYR A 160 7.91 -15.66 47.98
C TYR A 160 7.24 -16.26 46.74
N LEU A 161 7.77 -15.99 45.54
CA LEU A 161 7.26 -16.58 44.30
C LEU A 161 7.44 -18.10 44.28
N GLN A 162 8.58 -18.60 44.75
CA GLN A 162 8.84 -20.04 44.89
C GLN A 162 7.88 -20.68 45.90
N SER A 163 7.69 -20.03 47.06
CA SER A 163 6.78 -20.49 48.12
C SER A 163 5.34 -20.56 47.61
N LYS A 164 4.93 -19.53 46.85
CA LYS A 164 3.62 -19.47 46.21
C LYS A 164 3.43 -20.59 45.19
N LEU A 165 4.39 -20.77 44.28
CA LEU A 165 4.34 -21.83 43.25
C LEU A 165 4.22 -23.22 43.89
N LEU A 166 5.04 -23.50 44.92
CA LEU A 166 4.98 -24.77 45.62
C LEU A 166 3.64 -24.95 46.34
N SER A 167 3.13 -23.92 47.00
CA SER A 167 1.83 -23.97 47.70
C SER A 167 0.66 -24.23 46.75
N ASP A 168 0.69 -23.65 45.54
CA ASP A 168 -0.34 -23.82 44.52
C ASP A 168 -0.32 -25.25 43.97
N ILE A 169 0.87 -25.79 43.65
CA ILE A 169 1.01 -27.14 43.11
C ILE A 169 0.69 -28.21 44.17
N LEU A 170 1.12 -28.02 45.42
CA LEU A 170 0.85 -28.98 46.51
C LEU A 170 -0.56 -28.83 47.11
N ASN A 171 -1.28 -27.76 46.75
CA ASN A 171 -2.56 -27.38 47.33
C ASN A 171 -2.53 -27.35 48.88
N ARG A 172 -1.50 -26.69 49.44
CA ARG A 172 -1.27 -26.56 50.89
C ARG A 172 -1.19 -25.08 51.30
N GLU A 173 -1.21 -24.83 52.60
CA GLU A 173 -0.87 -23.51 53.13
C GLU A 173 0.58 -23.16 52.76
N ARG A 174 0.82 -21.87 52.50
CA ARG A 174 2.12 -21.37 52.08
C ARG A 174 3.01 -21.21 53.31
N GLU A 175 4.20 -21.77 53.23
CA GLU A 175 5.30 -21.52 54.15
C GLU A 175 6.36 -20.74 53.38
N ASP A 176 6.70 -19.53 53.83
CA ASP A 176 7.65 -18.67 53.13
C ASP A 176 9.09 -19.14 53.38
N PHE A 177 9.85 -19.35 52.31
CA PHE A 177 11.26 -19.74 52.39
C PHE A 177 12.14 -18.59 52.88
N ALA A 178 13.20 -18.91 53.63
CA ALA A 178 14.12 -17.89 54.14
C ALA A 178 14.98 -17.28 53.02
N ASN A 179 15.24 -18.03 51.95
CA ASN A 179 16.00 -17.56 50.79
C ASN A 179 15.68 -18.35 49.50
N THR A 180 16.19 -17.87 48.36
CA THR A 180 15.90 -18.43 47.03
C THR A 180 16.52 -19.82 46.81
N ASN A 181 17.63 -20.13 47.47
CA ASN A 181 18.30 -21.43 47.33
C ASN A 181 17.51 -22.52 48.04
N GLU A 182 17.01 -22.23 49.25
CA GLU A 182 16.11 -23.11 49.98
C GLU A 182 14.85 -23.42 49.15
N GLY A 183 14.19 -22.38 48.63
CA GLY A 183 13.01 -22.57 47.78
C GLY A 183 13.30 -23.36 46.50
N THR A 184 14.46 -23.15 45.89
CA THR A 184 14.91 -23.92 44.72
C THR A 184 15.05 -25.42 45.04
N GLN A 185 15.63 -25.76 46.20
CA GLN A 185 15.80 -27.16 46.61
C GLN A 185 14.46 -27.82 46.95
N GLU A 186 13.55 -27.11 47.60
CA GLU A 186 12.21 -27.64 47.85
C GLU A 186 11.41 -27.86 46.55
N LEU A 187 11.47 -26.93 45.59
CA LEU A 187 10.84 -27.11 44.29
C LEU A 187 11.40 -28.36 43.58
N LYS A 188 12.73 -28.53 43.55
CA LYS A 188 13.40 -29.73 43.01
C LYS A 188 12.91 -31.03 43.63
N ASN A 189 12.83 -31.07 44.95
CA ASN A 189 12.52 -32.29 45.70
C ASN A 189 11.04 -32.67 45.60
N ARG A 190 10.14 -31.69 45.46
CA ARG A 190 8.69 -31.91 45.61
C ARG A 190 7.93 -32.00 44.29
N LEU A 191 8.46 -31.43 43.20
CA LEU A 191 7.74 -31.30 41.92
C LEU A 191 8.03 -32.44 40.92
N ARG A 192 9.04 -33.28 41.19
CA ARG A 192 9.51 -34.32 40.27
C ARG A 192 8.45 -35.39 39.95
N ASP A 193 7.65 -35.74 40.94
CA ASP A 193 6.66 -36.83 40.83
C ASP A 193 5.24 -36.33 40.57
N ARG A 194 5.08 -35.05 40.20
CA ARG A 194 3.78 -34.40 40.03
C ARG A 194 3.58 -33.92 38.60
N LYS A 195 2.51 -34.40 37.97
CA LYS A 195 2.05 -33.90 36.68
C LYS A 195 1.35 -32.56 36.85
N ALA A 196 2.03 -31.47 36.49
CA ALA A 196 1.54 -30.11 36.69
C ALA A 196 1.48 -29.27 35.41
N ILE A 197 0.47 -28.40 35.33
CA ILE A 197 0.46 -27.27 34.39
C ILE A 197 0.83 -25.99 35.13
N ILE A 198 1.81 -25.25 34.62
CA ILE A 198 2.37 -24.06 35.28
C ILE A 198 2.28 -22.88 34.34
N LEU A 199 1.73 -21.76 34.80
CA LEU A 199 1.73 -20.49 34.09
C LEU A 199 2.55 -19.44 34.86
N LEU A 200 3.60 -18.95 34.20
CA LEU A 200 4.50 -17.89 34.67
C LEU A 200 4.23 -16.63 33.85
N ASP A 201 3.53 -15.65 34.42
CA ASP A 201 3.09 -14.45 33.70
C ASP A 201 3.99 -13.23 33.97
N ASP A 202 4.26 -12.46 32.90
CA ASP A 202 5.02 -11.20 32.89
C ASP A 202 6.44 -11.33 33.46
N VAL A 203 7.20 -12.27 32.90
CA VAL A 203 8.63 -12.47 33.20
C VAL A 203 9.46 -11.48 32.38
N ASP A 204 10.43 -10.81 33.00
CA ASP A 204 11.32 -9.85 32.33
C ASP A 204 12.82 -10.09 32.58
N GLN A 205 13.17 -11.00 33.50
CA GLN A 205 14.57 -11.35 33.79
C GLN A 205 14.78 -12.87 33.79
N VAL A 206 15.92 -13.32 33.26
CA VAL A 206 16.25 -14.76 33.20
C VAL A 206 16.42 -15.38 34.60
N ASP A 207 16.90 -14.60 35.57
CA ASP A 207 17.07 -15.09 36.94
C ASP A 207 15.74 -15.45 37.61
N GLN A 208 14.62 -14.82 37.19
CA GLN A 208 13.29 -15.23 37.61
C GLN A 208 12.94 -16.63 37.11
N LEU A 209 13.23 -16.93 35.84
CA LEU A 209 13.02 -18.27 35.28
C LEU A 209 13.95 -19.30 35.91
N LYS A 210 15.23 -18.96 36.11
CA LYS A 210 16.18 -19.85 36.79
C LYS A 210 15.74 -20.21 38.22
N ALA A 211 15.18 -19.25 38.95
CA ALA A 211 14.68 -19.47 40.29
C ALA A 211 13.40 -20.32 40.34
N LEU A 212 12.54 -20.23 39.33
CA LEU A 212 11.22 -20.88 39.32
C LEU A 212 11.19 -22.21 38.56
N ALA A 213 12.00 -22.35 37.51
CA ALA A 213 12.00 -23.47 36.58
C ALA A 213 13.40 -23.75 36.00
N GLY A 214 14.47 -23.55 36.79
CA GLY A 214 15.85 -23.53 36.30
C GLY A 214 16.38 -24.81 35.65
N ASP A 215 15.73 -25.96 35.88
CA ASP A 215 16.00 -27.21 35.16
C ASP A 215 14.68 -27.96 34.94
N LEU A 216 14.51 -28.53 33.76
CA LEU A 216 13.36 -29.37 33.42
C LEU A 216 13.27 -30.61 34.32
N ALA A 217 14.40 -31.08 34.85
CA ALA A 217 14.47 -32.22 35.77
C ALA A 217 13.76 -31.99 37.11
N TRP A 218 13.36 -30.76 37.42
CA TRP A 218 12.59 -30.44 38.63
C TRP A 218 11.15 -30.94 38.52
N PHE A 219 10.66 -31.16 37.30
CA PHE A 219 9.26 -31.47 37.03
C PHE A 219 9.11 -32.87 36.46
N SER A 220 7.93 -33.47 36.66
CA SER A 220 7.55 -34.71 35.97
C SER A 220 7.64 -34.53 34.44
N PRO A 221 8.09 -35.55 33.66
CA PRO A 221 8.07 -35.56 32.20
C PRO A 221 6.71 -35.25 31.56
N GLU A 222 5.62 -35.35 32.31
CA GLU A 222 4.27 -35.02 31.83
C GLU A 222 3.86 -33.56 32.12
N SER A 223 4.71 -32.77 32.76
CA SER A 223 4.42 -31.38 33.11
C SER A 223 4.55 -30.45 31.91
N ARG A 224 3.81 -29.34 31.95
CA ARG A 224 3.76 -28.31 30.90
C ARG A 224 3.87 -26.92 31.52
N ILE A 225 4.77 -26.09 30.99
CA ILE A 225 5.05 -24.75 31.50
C ILE A 225 4.77 -23.72 30.40
N ILE A 226 4.01 -22.69 30.72
CA ILE A 226 3.72 -21.57 29.84
C ILE A 226 4.35 -20.34 30.46
N VAL A 227 5.16 -19.61 29.68
CA VAL A 227 5.81 -18.36 30.10
C VAL A 227 5.28 -17.24 29.23
N THR A 228 4.85 -16.12 29.80
CA THR A 228 4.56 -14.91 29.02
C THR A 228 5.63 -13.84 29.28
N THR A 229 6.04 -13.15 28.23
CA THR A 229 7.06 -12.09 28.34
C THR A 229 6.93 -11.04 27.25
N ARG A 230 7.49 -9.86 27.49
CA ARG A 230 7.71 -8.80 26.48
C ARG A 230 9.12 -8.87 25.88
N GLU A 231 9.99 -9.67 26.47
CA GLU A 231 11.43 -9.73 26.24
C GLU A 231 11.80 -11.07 25.60
N LYS A 232 12.09 -11.07 24.30
CA LYS A 232 12.47 -12.32 23.61
C LYS A 232 13.78 -12.90 24.15
N THR A 233 14.71 -12.02 24.55
CA THR A 233 15.99 -12.37 25.17
C THR A 233 15.86 -13.31 26.34
N VAL A 234 14.83 -13.13 27.18
CA VAL A 234 14.61 -13.97 28.36
C VAL A 234 14.39 -15.43 27.95
N LEU A 235 13.67 -15.65 26.85
CA LEU A 235 13.40 -16.99 26.31
C LEU A 235 14.64 -17.58 25.63
N ASP A 236 15.35 -16.76 24.86
CA ASP A 236 16.54 -17.17 24.10
C ASP A 236 17.71 -17.53 25.04
N GLN A 237 17.98 -16.69 26.06
CA GLN A 237 19.01 -16.95 27.08
C GLN A 237 18.69 -18.19 27.92
N PHE A 238 17.40 -18.46 28.17
CA PHE A 238 16.94 -19.68 28.85
C PHE A 238 16.88 -20.90 27.90
N ARG A 239 17.16 -20.71 26.60
CA ARG A 239 17.18 -21.75 25.55
C ARG A 239 15.83 -22.47 25.37
N ILE A 240 14.72 -21.73 25.50
CA ILE A 240 13.38 -22.26 25.23
C ILE A 240 13.23 -22.50 23.72
N LYS A 241 12.94 -23.74 23.32
CA LYS A 241 12.81 -24.11 21.89
C LYS A 241 11.47 -23.67 21.29
N ASN A 242 10.40 -23.75 22.07
CA ASN A 242 9.04 -23.49 21.60
C ASN A 242 8.64 -22.05 21.94
N ILE A 243 8.88 -21.12 21.02
CA ILE A 243 8.53 -19.70 21.18
C ILE A 243 7.37 -19.35 20.25
N TYR A 244 6.38 -18.65 20.78
CA TYR A 244 5.20 -18.19 20.06
C TYR A 244 5.09 -16.67 20.11
N GLU A 245 5.26 -16.00 18.97
CA GLU A 245 5.00 -14.56 18.85
C GLU A 245 3.50 -14.31 18.65
N LEU A 246 2.90 -13.53 19.55
CA LEU A 246 1.51 -13.12 19.43
C LEU A 246 1.39 -11.89 18.54
N THR A 247 0.53 -11.97 17.52
CA THR A 247 0.29 -10.90 16.54
C THR A 247 -0.93 -10.06 16.90
N LEU A 248 -1.08 -8.90 16.24
CA LEU A 248 -2.26 -8.04 16.36
C LEU A 248 -3.51 -8.71 15.77
N LEU A 249 -4.68 -8.22 16.18
CA LEU A 249 -5.97 -8.67 15.64
C LEU A 249 -6.15 -8.28 14.16
N SER A 250 -6.91 -9.08 13.42
CA SER A 250 -7.42 -8.67 12.10
C SER A 250 -8.30 -7.42 12.22
N ALA A 251 -8.53 -6.71 11.11
CA ALA A 251 -9.37 -5.50 11.15
C ALA A 251 -10.80 -5.83 11.65
N GLU A 252 -11.33 -6.97 11.20
CA GLU A 252 -12.65 -7.48 11.57
C GLU A 252 -12.71 -7.90 13.03
N GLN A 253 -11.70 -8.64 13.51
CA GLN A 253 -11.60 -9.06 14.92
C GLN A 253 -11.43 -7.86 15.86
N ALA A 254 -10.63 -6.87 15.47
CA ALA A 254 -10.44 -5.64 16.22
C ALA A 254 -11.74 -4.82 16.31
N PHE A 255 -12.47 -4.74 15.20
CA PHE A 255 -13.78 -4.09 15.16
C PHE A 255 -14.80 -4.80 16.05
N GLU A 256 -14.86 -6.13 15.98
CA GLU A 256 -15.74 -6.93 16.82
C GLU A 256 -15.40 -6.75 18.31
N LEU A 257 -14.12 -6.81 18.68
CA LEU A 257 -13.68 -6.60 20.06
C LEU A 257 -14.08 -5.21 20.56
N PHE A 258 -13.81 -4.17 19.76
CA PHE A 258 -14.24 -2.82 20.09
C PHE A 258 -15.76 -2.73 20.29
N CYS A 259 -16.55 -3.31 19.38
CA CYS A 259 -18.00 -3.27 19.46
C CYS A 259 -18.53 -3.98 20.71
N ARG A 260 -17.93 -5.11 21.09
CA ARG A 260 -18.28 -5.85 22.31
C ARG A 260 -18.10 -5.01 23.57
N HIS A 261 -17.06 -4.19 23.61
CA HIS A 261 -16.79 -3.27 24.72
C HIS A 261 -17.65 -1.99 24.65
N ALA A 262 -17.85 -1.42 23.45
CA ALA A 262 -18.52 -0.14 23.27
C ALA A 262 -20.06 -0.22 23.30
N PHE A 263 -20.64 -1.32 22.80
CA PHE A 263 -22.10 -1.48 22.66
C PHE A 263 -22.67 -2.59 23.55
N ILE A 264 -21.89 -3.14 24.49
CA ILE A 264 -22.30 -4.15 25.48
C ILE A 264 -23.09 -5.30 24.83
N LYS A 265 -22.37 -6.21 24.14
CA LYS A 265 -22.89 -7.37 23.39
C LYS A 265 -23.88 -7.06 22.23
N GLY A 266 -24.04 -5.81 21.83
CA GLY A 266 -24.80 -5.39 20.63
C GLY A 266 -23.91 -5.05 19.42
N SER A 267 -24.51 -5.02 18.22
CA SER A 267 -23.89 -4.46 17.01
C SER A 267 -24.01 -2.92 17.00
N PRO A 268 -23.02 -2.19 16.43
CA PRO A 268 -23.13 -0.75 16.26
C PRO A 268 -24.37 -0.37 15.45
N THR A 269 -25.05 0.70 15.83
CA THR A 269 -26.10 1.30 14.98
C THR A 269 -25.44 1.97 13.75
N PRO A 270 -26.14 2.11 12.61
CA PRO A 270 -25.56 2.63 11.37
C PRO A 270 -24.77 3.93 11.52
N ASP A 271 -25.24 4.86 12.36
CA ASP A 271 -24.61 6.16 12.62
C ASP A 271 -23.23 6.11 13.28
N PHE A 272 -22.87 4.97 13.88
CA PHE A 272 -21.61 4.76 14.61
C PHE A 272 -20.68 3.76 13.93
N ILE A 273 -21.07 3.13 12.80
CA ILE A 273 -20.24 2.14 12.10
C ILE A 273 -18.94 2.78 11.63
N ASP A 274 -19.02 3.92 10.93
CA ASP A 274 -17.83 4.61 10.40
C ASP A 274 -16.93 5.11 11.53
N LEU A 275 -17.52 5.73 12.56
CA LEU A 275 -16.80 6.16 13.76
C LEU A 275 -16.09 5.02 14.48
N SER A 276 -16.73 3.85 14.57
CA SER A 276 -16.14 2.65 15.18
C SER A 276 -14.96 2.16 14.36
N TRP A 277 -15.08 2.13 13.03
CA TRP A 277 -13.96 1.79 12.14
C TRP A 277 -12.81 2.78 12.25
N ASP A 278 -13.08 4.08 12.35
CA ASP A 278 -12.04 5.10 12.49
C ASP A 278 -11.31 5.00 13.83
N ILE A 279 -12.03 4.69 14.92
CA ILE A 279 -11.41 4.39 16.22
C ILE A 279 -10.55 3.12 16.13
N VAL A 280 -11.05 2.05 15.53
CA VAL A 280 -10.30 0.79 15.35
C VAL A 280 -9.03 1.01 14.53
N ARG A 281 -9.09 1.84 13.48
CA ARG A 281 -7.92 2.23 12.69
C ARG A 281 -6.93 3.04 13.53
N THR A 282 -7.41 4.05 14.26
CA THR A 282 -6.58 4.96 15.08
C THR A 282 -5.86 4.24 16.22
N THR A 283 -6.47 3.20 16.79
CA THR A 283 -5.88 2.40 17.88
C THR A 283 -4.80 1.42 17.42
N GLY A 284 -4.58 1.28 16.12
CA GLY A 284 -3.62 0.32 15.57
C GLY A 284 -4.01 -1.14 15.80
N ARG A 285 -5.29 -1.43 16.13
CA ARG A 285 -5.80 -2.78 16.42
C ARG A 285 -5.18 -3.45 17.66
N LEU A 286 -4.65 -2.65 18.58
CA LEU A 286 -4.12 -3.14 19.85
C LEU A 286 -5.28 -3.49 20.81
N PRO A 287 -5.43 -4.76 21.26
CA PRO A 287 -6.54 -5.19 22.12
C PRO A 287 -6.77 -4.32 23.35
N LEU A 288 -5.71 -3.99 24.09
CA LEU A 288 -5.81 -3.12 25.27
C LEU A 288 -6.39 -1.74 24.94
N ALA A 289 -5.99 -1.12 23.82
CA ALA A 289 -6.50 0.18 23.42
C ALA A 289 -8.00 0.10 23.07
N LEU A 290 -8.39 -0.93 22.31
CA LEU A 290 -9.78 -1.18 21.95
C LEU A 290 -10.67 -1.39 23.18
N GLU A 291 -10.20 -2.16 24.17
CA GLU A 291 -10.90 -2.41 25.43
C GLU A 291 -11.08 -1.13 26.24
N VAL A 292 -10.01 -0.36 26.47
CA VAL A 292 -10.04 0.88 27.26
C VAL A 292 -11.00 1.90 26.63
N ILE A 293 -10.91 2.10 25.31
CA ILE A 293 -11.70 3.10 24.60
C ILE A 293 -13.15 2.63 24.47
N GLY A 294 -13.38 1.38 24.09
CA GLY A 294 -14.73 0.81 24.02
C GLY A 294 -15.44 0.91 25.37
N SER A 295 -14.75 0.54 26.45
CA SER A 295 -15.31 0.62 27.81
C SER A 295 -15.62 2.07 28.21
N SER A 296 -14.74 3.02 27.86
CA SER A 296 -15.01 4.45 28.10
C SER A 296 -16.24 4.94 27.32
N LEU A 297 -16.41 4.52 26.07
CA LEU A 297 -17.50 4.96 25.20
C LEU A 297 -18.83 4.27 25.50
N SER A 298 -18.83 3.09 26.11
CA SER A 298 -20.04 2.38 26.52
C SER A 298 -20.89 3.16 27.53
N THR A 299 -20.23 3.98 28.36
CA THR A 299 -20.91 4.87 29.32
C THR A 299 -21.55 6.10 28.66
N SER A 300 -21.23 6.37 27.40
CA SER A 300 -21.63 7.58 26.67
C SER A 300 -22.87 7.39 25.77
N SER A 301 -23.64 6.33 25.99
CA SER A 301 -24.85 5.88 25.26
C SER A 301 -25.41 6.86 24.20
N GLY A 302 -24.97 6.70 22.95
CA GLY A 302 -25.54 7.38 21.76
C GLY A 302 -25.11 8.84 21.53
N ARG A 303 -24.17 9.38 22.31
CA ARG A 303 -23.66 10.76 22.16
C ARG A 303 -22.57 10.84 21.09
N LYS A 304 -22.97 11.10 19.83
CA LYS A 304 -22.05 11.20 18.68
C LYS A 304 -20.97 12.28 18.86
N ASP A 305 -21.27 13.36 19.57
CA ASP A 305 -20.34 14.43 19.94
C ASP A 305 -19.17 13.92 20.82
N LEU A 306 -19.47 13.07 21.80
CA LEU A 306 -18.45 12.48 22.69
C LEU A 306 -17.58 11.46 21.95
N TRP A 307 -18.15 10.69 21.02
CA TRP A 307 -17.40 9.76 20.16
C TRP A 307 -16.44 10.51 19.23
N GLN A 308 -16.92 11.54 18.53
CA GLN A 308 -16.07 12.40 17.71
C GLN A 308 -15.01 13.12 18.54
N GLY A 309 -15.36 13.61 19.73
CA GLY A 309 -14.42 14.22 20.67
C GLY A 309 -13.35 13.25 21.16
N THR A 310 -13.71 11.98 21.37
CA THR A 310 -12.79 10.91 21.76
C THR A 310 -11.86 10.55 20.61
N LEU A 311 -12.39 10.37 19.39
CA LEU A 311 -11.57 10.15 18.19
C LEU A 311 -10.55 11.28 17.98
N LYS A 312 -10.97 12.55 18.07
CA LYS A 312 -10.07 13.72 18.00
C LYS A 312 -9.00 13.74 19.10
N LYS A 313 -9.26 13.17 20.28
CA LYS A 313 -8.26 13.02 21.34
C LYS A 313 -7.29 11.87 21.01
N LEU A 314 -7.79 10.77 20.48
CA LEU A 314 -7.01 9.59 20.10
C LEU A 314 -6.06 9.87 18.94
N GLU A 315 -6.49 10.66 17.95
CA GLU A 315 -5.64 11.15 16.86
C GLU A 315 -4.42 11.95 17.35
N LYS A 316 -4.47 12.47 18.59
CA LYS A 316 -3.36 13.22 19.19
C LYS A 316 -2.50 12.36 20.09
N LYS A 317 -3.10 11.57 20.98
CA LYS A 317 -2.35 10.73 21.92
C LYS A 317 -3.14 9.50 22.41
N PRO A 318 -2.44 8.40 22.74
CA PRO A 318 -3.07 7.23 23.34
C PRO A 318 -3.74 7.55 24.69
N PRO A 319 -4.72 6.76 25.14
CA PRO A 319 -5.24 6.84 26.52
C PRO A 319 -4.16 6.57 27.55
N LYS A 320 -4.30 7.15 28.75
CA LYS A 320 -3.28 7.05 29.80
C LYS A 320 -2.99 5.59 30.21
N GLU A 321 -4.00 4.72 30.30
CA GLU A 321 -3.77 3.31 30.64
C GLU A 321 -2.93 2.57 29.58
N VAL A 322 -3.12 2.93 28.30
CA VAL A 322 -2.33 2.38 27.19
C VAL A 322 -0.89 2.93 27.26
N GLN A 323 -0.73 4.24 27.49
CA GLN A 323 0.59 4.86 27.66
C GLN A 323 1.36 4.19 28.79
N ASP A 324 0.77 4.09 29.98
CA ASP A 324 1.40 3.52 31.17
C ASP A 324 1.85 2.07 30.91
N THR A 325 1.01 1.26 30.23
CA THR A 325 1.34 -0.13 29.89
C THR A 325 2.52 -0.23 28.92
N LEU A 326 2.54 0.60 27.88
CA LEU A 326 3.59 0.58 26.86
C LEU A 326 4.91 1.18 27.37
N ARG A 327 4.82 2.19 28.25
CA ARG A 327 5.95 2.91 28.85
C ARG A 327 6.85 2.02 29.72
N ILE A 328 6.31 0.93 30.26
CA ILE A 328 7.10 -0.07 31.02
C ILE A 328 8.30 -0.56 30.22
N SER A 329 8.10 -0.89 28.94
CA SER A 329 9.20 -1.39 28.08
C SER A 329 10.19 -0.29 27.70
N TYR A 330 9.73 0.95 27.57
CA TYR A 330 10.59 2.12 27.32
C TYR A 330 11.46 2.47 28.54
N ASN A 331 10.90 2.42 29.75
CA ASN A 331 11.63 2.74 30.98
C ASN A 331 12.77 1.75 31.27
N GLY A 332 12.69 0.53 30.74
CA GLY A 332 13.74 -0.48 30.83
C GLY A 332 14.82 -0.37 29.75
N LEU A 333 14.83 0.71 28.96
CA LEU A 333 15.90 1.05 28.02
C LEU A 333 16.95 1.93 28.69
N ASP A 334 18.20 1.78 28.27
CA ASP A 334 19.29 2.68 28.62
C ASP A 334 19.21 3.98 27.80
N HIS A 335 20.06 4.96 28.11
CA HIS A 335 19.96 6.31 27.55
C HIS A 335 20.08 6.31 26.01
N GLU A 336 21.07 5.62 25.47
CA GLU A 336 21.37 5.54 24.04
C GLU A 336 20.22 4.88 23.25
N GLU A 337 19.62 3.84 23.83
CA GLU A 337 18.48 3.12 23.25
C GLU A 337 17.20 3.98 23.24
N ARG A 338 17.00 4.80 24.27
CA ARG A 338 15.89 5.76 24.33
C ARG A 338 16.02 6.78 23.22
N GLU A 339 17.23 7.29 22.98
CA GLU A 339 17.47 8.24 21.89
C GLU A 339 17.16 7.65 20.52
N ILE A 340 17.56 6.39 20.26
CA ILE A 340 17.19 5.66 19.04
C ILE A 340 15.66 5.48 18.96
N PHE A 341 15.01 5.06 20.04
CA PHE A 341 13.56 4.86 20.07
C PHE A 341 12.80 6.14 19.74
N LEU A 342 13.18 7.27 20.34
CA LEU A 342 12.54 8.57 20.13
C LEU A 342 12.80 9.09 18.71
N ASP A 343 14.00 8.89 18.16
CA ASP A 343 14.31 9.23 16.77
C ASP A 343 13.45 8.46 15.77
N ILE A 344 13.24 7.16 16.02
CA ILE A 344 12.34 6.34 15.19
C ILE A 344 10.91 6.86 15.31
N ALA A 345 10.39 7.05 16.52
CA ALA A 345 9.03 7.51 16.76
C ALA A 345 8.72 8.88 16.11
N CYS A 346 9.69 9.80 16.12
CA CYS A 346 9.53 11.15 15.59
C CYS A 346 9.79 11.23 14.08
N PHE A 347 10.83 10.57 13.56
CA PHE A 347 11.38 10.87 12.24
C PHE A 347 11.63 9.65 11.33
N PHE A 348 12.07 8.50 11.87
CA PHE A 348 12.63 7.43 11.03
C PHE A 348 11.70 6.23 10.75
N ILE A 349 10.39 6.31 11.06
CA ILE A 349 9.44 5.28 10.62
C ILE A 349 9.40 5.24 9.08
N GLY A 350 9.63 4.06 8.52
CA GLY A 350 9.66 3.83 7.08
C GLY A 350 11.02 4.05 6.42
N ILE A 351 12.02 4.57 7.14
CA ILE A 351 13.40 4.70 6.65
C ILE A 351 14.11 3.35 6.72
N ASP A 352 15.00 3.07 5.77
CA ASP A 352 15.85 1.89 5.80
C ASP A 352 16.80 1.98 7.01
N ALA A 353 16.76 0.98 7.89
CA ALA A 353 17.56 0.95 9.11
C ALA A 353 19.06 1.09 8.82
N ARG A 354 19.51 0.66 7.64
CA ARG A 354 20.91 0.68 7.22
C ARG A 354 21.38 2.10 6.83
N ILE A 355 20.47 3.04 6.59
CA ILE A 355 20.76 4.46 6.34
C ILE A 355 20.84 5.23 7.67
N ALA A 356 19.98 4.89 8.64
CA ALA A 356 19.96 5.53 9.96
C ALA A 356 21.16 5.14 10.86
N LYS A 357 21.64 3.89 10.74
CA LYS A 357 22.77 3.36 11.54
C LYS A 357 24.00 4.27 11.56
N PRO A 358 24.58 4.70 10.43
CA PRO A 358 25.75 5.59 10.43
C PRO A 358 25.60 6.86 11.28
N MET A 359 24.41 7.49 11.28
CA MET A 359 24.15 8.70 12.06
C MET A 359 24.16 8.41 13.57
N TRP A 360 23.48 7.35 13.99
CA TRP A 360 23.48 6.93 15.40
C TRP A 360 24.85 6.47 15.89
N ASP A 361 25.66 5.89 15.01
CA ASP A 361 27.02 5.46 15.32
C ASP A 361 27.93 6.67 15.60
N ASP A 362 27.87 7.75 14.79
CA ASP A 362 28.61 9.01 15.04
C ASP A 362 28.04 9.83 16.23
N CYS A 363 26.82 9.50 16.69
CA CYS A 363 26.27 9.98 17.96
C CYS A 363 26.69 9.15 19.18
N GLU A 364 27.46 8.07 18.99
CA GLU A 364 27.81 7.09 20.04
C GLU A 364 26.59 6.42 20.69
N PHE A 365 25.51 6.21 19.91
CA PHE A 365 24.30 5.52 20.38
C PHE A 365 24.33 4.00 20.16
N PHE A 366 25.43 3.45 19.65
CA PHE A 366 25.64 2.01 19.45
C PHE A 366 24.48 1.29 18.71
N PRO A 367 24.10 1.72 17.50
CA PRO A 367 22.87 1.27 16.84
C PRO A 367 22.85 -0.22 16.48
N GLY A 368 23.99 -0.90 16.44
CA GLY A 368 24.06 -2.36 16.31
C GLY A 368 23.36 -3.05 17.48
N VAL A 369 23.72 -2.67 18.71
CA VAL A 369 23.15 -3.20 19.95
C VAL A 369 21.77 -2.59 20.22
N GLY A 370 21.62 -1.27 20.07
CA GLY A 370 20.38 -0.57 20.38
C GLY A 370 19.18 -1.03 19.54
N ILE A 371 19.34 -1.18 18.21
CA ILE A 371 18.25 -1.66 17.34
C ILE A 371 17.87 -3.10 17.69
N GLU A 372 18.86 -3.95 17.99
CA GLU A 372 18.62 -5.33 18.39
C GLU A 372 17.82 -5.40 19.71
N ILE A 373 18.18 -4.59 20.70
CA ILE A 373 17.44 -4.50 21.97
C ILE A 373 16.00 -4.03 21.76
N LEU A 374 15.78 -3.00 20.92
CA LEU A 374 14.43 -2.53 20.59
C LEU A 374 13.59 -3.63 19.89
N LEU A 375 14.19 -4.45 19.03
CA LEU A 375 13.52 -5.59 18.39
C LEU A 375 13.15 -6.66 19.41
N LEU A 376 14.10 -7.02 20.29
CA LEU A 376 13.92 -8.05 21.33
C LEU A 376 12.86 -7.65 22.37
N LYS A 377 12.70 -6.34 22.60
CA LYS A 377 11.68 -5.72 23.46
C LYS A 377 10.32 -5.55 22.78
N SER A 378 10.15 -6.01 21.53
CA SER A 378 8.93 -5.77 20.71
C SER A 378 8.59 -4.29 20.51
N LEU A 379 9.55 -3.38 20.58
CA LEU A 379 9.31 -1.93 20.43
C LEU A 379 9.32 -1.50 18.96
N ILE A 380 10.05 -2.22 18.10
CA ILE A 380 10.10 -1.99 16.65
C ILE A 380 10.08 -3.33 15.90
N LYS A 381 9.90 -3.28 14.58
CA LYS A 381 10.16 -4.38 13.64
C LYS A 381 10.95 -3.85 12.45
N ILE A 382 11.77 -4.70 11.85
CA ILE A 382 12.37 -4.44 10.53
C ILE A 382 11.58 -5.23 9.50
N LYS A 383 11.01 -4.56 8.51
CA LYS A 383 10.28 -5.20 7.41
C LYS A 383 11.24 -5.94 6.48
N LYS A 384 10.69 -6.80 5.61
CA LYS A 384 11.48 -7.55 4.62
C LYS A 384 12.32 -6.66 3.70
N ASP A 385 11.89 -5.41 3.48
CA ASP A 385 12.57 -4.38 2.70
C ASP A 385 13.55 -3.53 3.55
N HIS A 386 13.97 -4.03 4.71
CA HIS A 386 14.89 -3.38 5.66
C HIS A 386 14.39 -2.07 6.29
N ARG A 387 13.12 -1.69 6.08
CA ARG A 387 12.54 -0.48 6.65
C ARG A 387 12.15 -0.65 8.12
N LEU A 388 12.46 0.37 8.90
CA LEU A 388 12.04 0.49 10.30
C LEU A 388 10.53 0.65 10.38
N TRP A 389 9.89 -0.18 11.20
CA TRP A 389 8.47 -0.10 11.49
C TRP A 389 8.26 -0.05 13.00
N MET A 390 7.42 0.87 13.44
CA MET A 390 6.99 0.99 14.83
C MET A 390 5.47 1.03 14.84
N HIS A 391 4.86 0.36 15.82
CA HIS A 391 3.41 0.36 15.98
C HIS A 391 2.91 1.78 16.27
N ASP A 392 1.74 2.17 15.74
CA ASP A 392 1.19 3.53 15.88
C ASP A 392 1.10 3.97 17.35
N GLN A 393 0.65 3.09 18.25
CA GLN A 393 0.58 3.39 19.69
C GLN A 393 1.96 3.58 20.35
N LEU A 394 3.02 2.92 19.85
CA LEU A 394 4.39 3.14 20.34
C LEU A 394 4.98 4.44 19.77
N ARG A 395 4.72 4.73 18.50
CA ARG A 395 5.06 6.01 17.87
C ARG A 395 4.46 7.16 18.65
N ASP A 396 3.16 7.08 18.94
CA ASP A 396 2.45 8.15 19.61
C ASP A 396 2.86 8.23 21.10
N LEU A 397 3.21 7.12 21.75
CA LEU A 397 3.88 7.14 23.06
C LEU A 397 5.22 7.90 23.00
N GLY A 398 6.09 7.59 22.04
CA GLY A 398 7.39 8.27 21.90
C GLY A 398 7.22 9.78 21.72
N ARG A 399 6.25 10.18 20.90
CA ARG A 399 5.88 11.60 20.71
C ARG A 399 5.37 12.24 21.99
N VAL A 400 4.49 11.56 22.72
CA VAL A 400 4.01 12.05 24.03
C VAL A 400 5.17 12.24 24.99
N ILE A 401 6.10 11.28 25.09
CA ILE A 401 7.29 11.39 25.96
C ILE A 401 8.07 12.69 25.69
N VAL A 402 8.28 13.05 24.42
CA VAL A 402 8.92 14.32 24.06
C VAL A 402 8.05 15.53 24.42
N GLU A 403 6.72 15.44 24.31
CA GLU A 403 5.83 16.51 24.80
C GLU A 403 5.94 16.71 26.33
N GLU A 404 6.20 15.64 27.09
CA GLU A 404 6.31 15.70 28.55
C GLU A 404 7.59 16.40 29.04
N GLU A 405 8.63 16.45 28.22
CA GLU A 405 9.84 17.25 28.51
C GLU A 405 9.47 18.70 28.80
N ASN A 406 8.52 19.25 28.02
CA ASN A 406 7.90 20.53 28.31
C ASN A 406 6.54 20.71 27.63
N TYR A 407 5.46 20.58 28.41
CA TYR A 407 4.11 20.77 27.89
C TYR A 407 3.79 22.20 27.46
N LYS A 408 4.46 23.20 28.05
CA LYS A 408 4.14 24.63 27.84
C LYS A 408 4.87 25.21 26.64
N GLU A 409 6.17 24.93 26.54
CA GLU A 409 7.05 25.56 25.56
C GLU A 409 7.69 24.50 24.65
N SER A 410 7.22 24.43 23.41
CA SER A 410 7.77 23.49 22.41
C SER A 410 9.25 23.72 22.13
N ARG A 411 9.73 24.96 22.22
CA ARG A 411 11.15 25.31 22.02
C ARG A 411 12.13 24.69 23.03
N LEU A 412 11.63 24.15 24.14
CA LEU A 412 12.43 23.52 25.19
C LEU A 412 12.50 21.99 25.06
N ARG A 413 11.86 21.42 24.02
CA ARG A 413 11.82 19.98 23.75
C ARG A 413 12.99 19.55 22.86
N SER A 414 13.42 18.31 23.01
CA SER A 414 14.51 17.67 22.26
C SER A 414 14.18 17.49 20.77
N ARG A 415 12.93 17.12 20.44
CA ARG A 415 12.50 16.79 19.07
C ARG A 415 11.26 17.57 18.66
N LEU A 416 11.30 18.13 17.47
CA LEU A 416 10.18 18.85 16.85
C LEU A 416 9.79 18.20 15.53
N TRP A 417 8.74 17.38 15.52
CA TRP A 417 8.28 16.61 14.35
C TRP A 417 7.05 17.20 13.66
N HIS A 418 6.36 18.17 14.28
CA HIS A 418 5.21 18.85 13.68
C HIS A 418 5.64 20.16 13.03
N SER A 419 5.60 20.21 11.71
CA SER A 419 6.03 21.38 10.93
C SER A 419 5.35 22.69 11.31
N LYS A 420 4.05 22.68 11.68
CA LYS A 420 3.36 23.87 12.24
C LYS A 420 3.98 24.39 13.54
N VAL A 421 4.40 23.49 14.42
CA VAL A 421 5.05 23.84 15.68
C VAL A 421 6.45 24.38 15.41
N VAL A 422 7.19 23.75 14.49
CA VAL A 422 8.51 24.22 14.07
C VAL A 422 8.45 25.63 13.50
N MET A 423 7.50 25.92 12.59
CA MET A 423 7.33 27.27 12.04
C MET A 423 7.11 28.31 13.13
N HIS A 424 6.23 28.04 14.10
CA HIS A 424 6.01 28.95 15.23
C HIS A 424 7.24 29.13 16.12
N VAL A 425 8.10 28.11 16.24
CA VAL A 425 9.36 28.20 16.99
C VAL A 425 10.40 29.02 16.22
N LEU A 426 10.52 28.83 14.90
CA LEU A 426 11.50 29.52 14.04
C LEU A 426 11.10 30.95 13.63
N GLU A 427 9.81 31.31 13.66
CA GLU A 427 9.32 32.67 13.32
C GLU A 427 9.43 33.66 14.50
N ARG A 428 9.54 33.18 15.73
CA ARG A 428 9.69 34.04 16.92
C ARG A 428 11.14 34.49 17.07
N GLN A 429 11.34 35.72 17.56
CA GLN A 429 12.69 36.23 17.76
C GLN A 429 13.53 35.31 18.66
N PRO A 430 14.84 35.16 18.39
CA PRO A 430 15.73 34.28 19.14
C PRO A 430 15.89 34.79 20.58
N GLU A 431 15.04 34.30 21.48
CA GLU A 431 15.23 34.43 22.93
C GLU A 431 16.06 33.26 23.48
N GLU A 432 16.71 33.46 24.63
CA GLU A 432 17.45 32.44 25.37
C GLU A 432 16.55 31.22 25.65
N GLY A 433 16.94 30.01 25.20
CA GLY A 433 16.24 28.77 25.56
C GLY A 433 16.19 27.61 24.55
N MET A 434 16.60 27.78 23.28
CA MET A 434 16.48 26.69 22.28
C MET A 434 17.61 25.63 22.33
N THR A 435 18.44 25.64 23.37
CA THR A 435 19.62 24.74 23.48
C THR A 435 19.27 23.26 23.59
N ASN A 436 18.04 22.92 23.97
CA ASN A 436 17.61 21.53 24.10
C ASN A 436 17.24 20.87 22.77
N VAL A 437 16.96 21.65 21.71
CA VAL A 437 16.45 21.11 20.45
C VAL A 437 17.57 20.40 19.68
N GLU A 438 17.40 19.10 19.49
CA GLU A 438 18.34 18.22 18.79
C GLU A 438 17.87 17.82 17.39
N ALA A 439 16.56 17.81 17.14
CA ALA A 439 16.01 17.37 15.87
C ALA A 439 14.78 18.17 15.44
N ILE A 440 14.76 18.57 14.17
CA ILE A 440 13.69 19.36 13.56
C ILE A 440 13.24 18.71 12.26
N SER A 441 11.92 18.58 12.07
CA SER A 441 11.31 18.22 10.78
C SER A 441 10.28 19.24 10.33
N LEU A 442 10.47 19.70 9.09
CA LEU A 442 9.57 20.55 8.34
C LEU A 442 8.82 19.79 7.24
N GLU A 443 8.98 18.46 7.18
CA GLU A 443 8.32 17.60 6.19
C GLU A 443 6.79 17.62 6.32
N GLY A 444 6.09 17.54 5.19
CA GLY A 444 4.63 17.41 5.15
C GLY A 444 3.84 18.70 5.44
N TYR A 445 4.48 19.86 5.52
CA TYR A 445 3.77 21.14 5.60
C TYR A 445 3.23 21.54 4.21
N GLN A 446 1.94 21.91 4.15
CA GLN A 446 1.31 22.41 2.93
C GLN A 446 1.66 23.89 2.73
N PHE A 447 2.78 24.16 2.03
CA PHE A 447 3.17 25.53 1.70
C PHE A 447 2.30 26.13 0.59
N ARG A 448 1.91 27.40 0.77
CA ARG A 448 1.11 28.19 -0.18
C ARG A 448 1.94 28.99 -1.20
N SER A 449 3.28 28.98 -1.12
CA SER A 449 4.18 29.72 -2.02
C SER A 449 5.52 29.00 -2.19
N GLU A 450 6.27 29.39 -3.23
CA GLU A 450 7.60 28.85 -3.60
C GLU A 450 8.77 29.48 -2.80
N ASP A 451 8.49 30.31 -1.79
CA ASP A 451 9.49 31.20 -1.16
C ASP A 451 9.63 31.00 0.36
N LEU A 452 9.65 29.76 0.86
CA LEU A 452 10.05 29.55 2.25
C LEU A 452 11.57 29.45 2.34
N CYS A 453 12.19 30.60 2.58
CA CYS A 453 13.62 30.73 2.77
C CYS A 453 13.93 30.98 4.24
N PHE A 454 14.58 30.03 4.90
CA PHE A 454 15.03 30.20 6.27
C PHE A 454 16.40 30.86 6.30
N LYS A 455 16.52 31.89 7.14
CA LYS A 455 17.75 32.63 7.32
C LYS A 455 18.59 32.06 8.46
N ASP A 456 19.86 32.40 8.44
CA ASP A 456 20.86 31.96 9.41
C ASP A 456 20.49 32.35 10.85
N ASP A 457 19.92 33.54 11.06
CA ASP A 457 19.49 34.04 12.37
C ASP A 457 18.45 33.16 13.07
N GLN A 458 17.60 32.48 12.32
CA GLN A 458 16.58 31.57 12.85
C GLN A 458 17.17 30.29 13.47
N PHE A 459 18.41 29.93 13.11
CA PHE A 459 19.08 28.73 13.63
C PHE A 459 20.17 29.03 14.67
N ARG A 460 20.48 30.32 14.96
CA ARG A 460 21.60 30.72 15.83
C ARG A 460 21.56 30.16 17.26
N ASN A 461 20.38 29.78 17.76
CA ASN A 461 20.20 29.24 19.11
C ASN A 461 20.00 27.72 19.13
N LEU A 462 20.40 26.99 18.08
CA LEU A 462 20.25 25.53 17.95
C LEU A 462 21.60 24.79 17.90
N PRO A 463 22.50 24.95 18.90
CA PRO A 463 23.85 24.39 18.86
C PRO A 463 23.87 22.86 18.89
N ASN A 464 22.84 22.21 19.44
CA ASN A 464 22.74 20.75 19.59
C ASN A 464 21.98 20.07 18.44
N LEU A 465 21.58 20.82 17.41
CA LEU A 465 20.83 20.27 16.29
C LEU A 465 21.67 19.26 15.50
N ARG A 466 21.25 17.99 15.56
CA ARG A 466 21.87 16.86 14.86
C ARG A 466 21.06 16.34 13.67
N ILE A 467 19.74 16.54 13.66
CA ILE A 467 18.84 16.16 12.55
C ILE A 467 18.07 17.38 12.05
N LEU A 468 18.16 17.65 10.76
CA LEU A 468 17.37 18.68 10.07
C LEU A 468 16.73 18.09 8.83
N LEU A 469 15.39 18.00 8.82
CA LEU A 469 14.61 17.53 7.68
C LEU A 469 13.83 18.69 7.06
N LEU A 470 14.19 19.04 5.83
CA LEU A 470 13.62 20.12 5.04
C LEU A 470 12.90 19.55 3.81
N ASP A 471 11.64 19.96 3.62
CA ASP A 471 10.84 19.64 2.44
C ASP A 471 10.40 20.95 1.77
N LYS A 472 10.79 21.17 0.51
CA LYS A 472 10.48 22.38 -0.28
C LYS A 472 10.94 23.71 0.33
N ALA A 473 11.87 23.69 1.27
CA ALA A 473 12.43 24.87 1.91
C ALA A 473 13.85 25.19 1.40
N SER A 474 14.19 26.48 1.34
CA SER A 474 15.55 26.95 1.03
C SER A 474 16.23 27.52 2.28
N LEU A 475 17.56 27.47 2.30
CA LEU A 475 18.38 28.10 3.33
C LEU A 475 19.14 29.27 2.71
N SER A 476 19.21 30.41 3.40
CA SER A 476 20.02 31.56 2.97
C SER A 476 20.73 32.23 4.16
N GLY A 477 21.75 33.02 3.87
CA GLY A 477 22.56 33.70 4.89
C GLY A 477 23.89 33.01 5.18
N ASN A 478 24.50 33.37 6.31
CA ASN A 478 25.82 32.88 6.73
C ASN A 478 25.68 31.89 7.88
N PHE A 479 25.91 30.59 7.62
CA PHE A 479 25.76 29.52 8.60
C PHE A 479 27.03 29.19 9.37
N GLU A 480 28.01 30.10 9.37
CA GLU A 480 29.25 29.94 10.12
C GLU A 480 28.97 29.72 11.61
N ARG A 481 29.31 28.53 12.11
CA ARG A 481 29.15 28.10 13.53
C ARG A 481 27.71 28.03 14.05
N ILE A 482 26.70 27.99 13.19
CA ILE A 482 25.29 28.00 13.61
C ILE A 482 24.74 26.61 13.97
N ILE A 483 25.04 25.59 13.17
CA ILE A 483 24.61 24.20 13.38
C ILE A 483 25.82 23.24 13.39
N PRO A 484 26.72 23.36 14.39
CA PRO A 484 28.00 22.68 14.38
C PRO A 484 27.91 21.15 14.51
N ASN A 485 26.81 20.64 15.07
CA ASN A 485 26.60 19.23 15.39
C ASN A 485 25.69 18.49 14.39
N LEU A 486 25.38 19.10 13.25
CA LEU A 486 24.49 18.50 12.25
C LEU A 486 25.09 17.22 11.66
N ARG A 487 24.33 16.12 11.73
CA ARG A 487 24.71 14.78 11.26
C ARG A 487 23.83 14.26 10.14
N TRP A 488 22.55 14.63 10.16
CA TRP A 488 21.58 14.28 9.13
C TRP A 488 20.95 15.54 8.54
N LEU A 489 21.10 15.71 7.24
CA LEU A 489 20.41 16.75 6.47
C LEU A 489 19.56 16.07 5.41
N SER A 490 18.24 16.17 5.54
CA SER A 490 17.34 15.92 4.42
C SER A 490 16.92 17.25 3.82
N TRP A 491 17.04 17.35 2.50
CA TRP A 491 16.76 18.56 1.75
C TRP A 491 15.98 18.24 0.47
N HIS A 492 14.77 17.73 0.65
CA HIS A 492 13.89 17.27 -0.42
C HIS A 492 13.27 18.43 -1.23
N LEU A 493 13.03 18.18 -2.52
CA LEU A 493 12.25 19.04 -3.42
C LEU A 493 12.71 20.52 -3.42
N CYS A 494 13.98 20.77 -3.13
CA CYS A 494 14.51 22.12 -3.04
C CYS A 494 14.55 22.78 -4.43
N ASN A 495 14.03 24.01 -4.52
CA ASN A 495 14.12 24.86 -5.70
C ASN A 495 15.34 25.78 -5.56
N PHE A 496 16.41 25.52 -6.31
CA PHE A 496 17.70 26.23 -6.18
C PHE A 496 17.75 27.58 -6.92
N ASN A 497 16.61 28.22 -7.17
CA ASN A 497 16.55 29.57 -7.75
C ASN A 497 17.03 30.69 -6.80
N ALA A 498 17.24 30.38 -5.50
CA ALA A 498 17.71 31.30 -4.47
C ALA A 498 19.24 31.20 -4.25
N MET A 499 19.86 32.29 -3.75
CA MET A 499 21.26 32.28 -3.31
C MET A 499 21.50 31.17 -2.27
N LEU A 500 22.43 30.26 -2.57
CA LEU A 500 22.85 29.20 -1.66
C LEU A 500 23.43 29.77 -0.35
N PRO A 501 23.26 29.06 0.78
CA PRO A 501 23.82 29.50 2.05
C PRO A 501 25.36 29.52 1.98
N THR A 502 25.97 30.50 2.65
CA THR A 502 27.42 30.63 2.75
C THR A 502 27.92 30.02 4.07
N ASN A 503 29.14 29.47 4.06
CA ASN A 503 29.81 28.87 5.23
C ASN A 503 28.99 27.82 6.01
N LEU A 504 28.13 27.06 5.32
CA LEU A 504 27.40 25.94 5.91
C LEU A 504 28.41 24.87 6.37
N ASN A 505 28.63 24.76 7.68
CA ASN A 505 29.63 23.86 8.24
C ASN A 505 29.10 22.42 8.31
N LEU A 506 29.34 21.64 7.25
CA LEU A 506 28.90 20.24 7.13
C LEU A 506 29.99 19.21 7.49
N LYS A 507 31.04 19.62 8.22
CA LYS A 507 32.16 18.73 8.57
C LYS A 507 31.74 17.46 9.33
N ASN A 508 30.67 17.57 10.13
CA ASN A 508 30.12 16.48 10.93
C ASN A 508 28.95 15.76 10.26
N LEU A 509 28.62 16.12 9.02
CA LEU A 509 27.50 15.52 8.30
C LEU A 509 27.85 14.07 7.92
N VAL A 510 26.94 13.16 8.26
CA VAL A 510 27.07 11.72 8.01
C VAL A 510 26.08 11.24 6.95
N VAL A 511 24.87 11.80 6.95
CA VAL A 511 23.82 11.46 5.99
C VAL A 511 23.32 12.72 5.29
N LEU A 512 23.34 12.69 3.97
CA LEU A 512 22.78 13.71 3.11
C LEU A 512 21.72 13.09 2.20
N ASP A 513 20.48 13.53 2.36
CA ASP A 513 19.36 13.13 1.52
C ASP A 513 18.93 14.32 0.67
N LEU A 514 19.16 14.23 -0.64
CA LEU A 514 18.73 15.19 -1.66
C LEU A 514 17.65 14.58 -2.56
N SER A 515 17.02 13.48 -2.14
CA SER A 515 16.06 12.78 -2.97
C SER A 515 14.91 13.69 -3.43
N ARG A 516 14.47 13.47 -4.68
CA ARG A 516 13.48 14.27 -5.41
C ARG A 516 13.86 15.73 -5.64
N SER A 517 15.10 16.13 -5.39
CA SER A 517 15.54 17.51 -5.62
C SER A 517 15.83 17.79 -7.10
N MET A 518 15.82 19.07 -7.46
CA MET A 518 16.17 19.56 -8.80
C MET A 518 17.68 19.77 -8.94
N VAL A 519 18.49 18.84 -8.41
CA VAL A 519 19.95 18.90 -8.56
C VAL A 519 20.35 18.42 -9.95
N SER A 520 21.31 19.11 -10.56
CA SER A 520 21.99 18.71 -11.81
C SER A 520 23.48 18.50 -11.54
N GLU A 521 24.20 18.01 -12.56
CA GLU A 521 25.67 17.91 -12.52
C GLU A 521 26.36 19.24 -12.15
N ASP A 522 25.81 20.38 -12.60
CA ASP A 522 26.38 21.72 -12.40
C ASP A 522 25.84 22.46 -11.15
N TRP A 523 25.13 21.76 -10.27
CA TRP A 523 24.58 22.40 -9.08
C TRP A 523 25.68 23.00 -8.19
N ALA A 524 25.67 24.32 -8.02
CA ALA A 524 26.69 25.05 -7.27
C ALA A 524 26.83 24.58 -5.80
N GLY A 525 25.78 23.96 -5.24
CA GLY A 525 25.78 23.38 -3.91
C GLY A 525 26.77 22.23 -3.72
N TRP A 526 27.18 21.54 -4.79
CA TRP A 526 28.21 20.50 -4.71
C TRP A 526 29.52 21.02 -4.11
N SER A 527 29.87 22.29 -4.37
CA SER A 527 31.06 22.94 -3.80
C SER A 527 30.97 23.12 -2.28
N LEU A 528 29.77 23.38 -1.75
CA LEU A 528 29.52 23.50 -0.31
C LEU A 528 29.64 22.13 0.39
N MET A 529 29.19 21.08 -0.29
CA MET A 529 29.22 19.71 0.23
C MET A 529 30.62 19.12 0.30
N LYS A 530 31.61 19.64 -0.46
CA LYS A 530 33.00 19.15 -0.43
C LYS A 530 33.66 19.16 0.95
N VAL A 531 33.12 19.93 1.90
CA VAL A 531 33.63 20.04 3.27
C VAL A 531 33.13 18.88 4.17
N ALA A 532 32.15 18.09 3.70
CA ALA A 532 31.55 16.97 4.43
C ALA A 532 32.42 15.69 4.40
N ALA A 533 33.58 15.75 5.04
CA ALA A 533 34.56 14.67 5.06
C ALA A 533 34.08 13.38 5.77
N LYS A 534 33.07 13.49 6.64
CA LYS A 534 32.46 12.35 7.36
C LYS A 534 31.24 11.75 6.66
N LEU A 535 30.88 12.22 5.46
CA LEU A 535 29.68 11.78 4.77
C LEU A 535 29.77 10.29 4.44
N LYS A 536 28.87 9.48 5.01
CA LYS A 536 28.79 8.02 4.81
C LYS A 536 27.64 7.62 3.89
N VAL A 537 26.55 8.39 3.86
CA VAL A 537 25.39 8.09 3.01
C VAL A 537 24.96 9.30 2.20
N LEU A 538 24.82 9.10 0.89
CA LEU A 538 24.30 10.09 -0.04
C LEU A 538 23.10 9.50 -0.79
N ASP A 539 21.92 10.09 -0.57
CA ASP A 539 20.68 9.70 -1.25
C ASP A 539 20.28 10.74 -2.30
N LEU A 540 20.23 10.31 -3.55
CA LEU A 540 19.84 11.06 -4.75
C LEU A 540 18.62 10.44 -5.42
N THR A 541 17.84 9.63 -4.70
CA THR A 541 16.66 8.94 -5.24
C THR A 541 15.73 9.91 -5.96
N GLU A 542 15.24 9.54 -7.15
CA GLU A 542 14.35 10.36 -7.98
C GLU A 542 14.90 11.77 -8.35
N CYS A 543 16.21 11.99 -8.40
CA CYS A 543 16.79 13.24 -8.93
C CYS A 543 16.70 13.28 -10.47
N ARG A 544 15.54 13.66 -10.99
CA ARG A 544 15.19 13.55 -12.43
C ARG A 544 15.97 14.50 -13.35
N HIS A 545 16.66 15.50 -12.82
CA HIS A 545 17.46 16.44 -13.61
C HIS A 545 18.93 16.03 -13.75
N LEU A 546 19.35 15.00 -13.00
CA LEU A 546 20.71 14.49 -13.07
C LEU A 546 20.88 13.70 -14.37
N THR A 547 21.72 14.20 -15.29
CA THR A 547 22.10 13.45 -16.49
C THR A 547 23.46 12.77 -16.30
N LYS A 548 24.32 13.37 -15.48
CA LYS A 548 25.57 12.79 -14.98
C LYS A 548 25.71 13.04 -13.49
N THR A 549 26.35 12.13 -12.75
CA THR A 549 26.65 12.41 -11.34
C THR A 549 27.75 13.46 -11.19
N PRO A 550 27.80 14.23 -10.09
CA PRO A 550 28.94 15.07 -9.78
C PRO A 550 30.18 14.22 -9.48
N SER A 551 31.34 14.88 -9.39
CA SER A 551 32.54 14.23 -8.86
C SER A 551 32.39 13.94 -7.36
N PHE A 552 32.66 12.69 -6.97
CA PHE A 552 32.60 12.21 -5.60
C PHE A 552 33.95 12.20 -4.87
N SER A 553 35.02 12.71 -5.49
CA SER A 553 36.39 12.64 -4.94
C SER A 553 36.55 13.29 -3.56
N ALA A 554 35.62 14.18 -3.17
CA ALA A 554 35.61 14.82 -1.85
C ALA A 554 34.98 13.96 -0.73
N PHE A 555 34.28 12.86 -1.08
CA PHE A 555 33.52 12.03 -0.15
C PHE A 555 34.21 10.68 0.11
N SER A 556 35.49 10.69 0.49
CA SER A 556 36.29 9.46 0.65
C SER A 556 35.75 8.48 1.71
N ALA A 557 34.91 8.95 2.63
CA ALA A 557 34.26 8.14 3.66
C ALA A 557 32.87 7.60 3.23
N LEU A 558 32.45 7.83 1.98
CA LEU A 558 31.12 7.44 1.52
C LEU A 558 30.99 5.92 1.47
N GLU A 559 30.09 5.38 2.28
CA GLU A 559 29.80 3.95 2.38
C GLU A 559 28.60 3.56 1.49
N LYS A 560 27.66 4.48 1.25
CA LYS A 560 26.44 4.21 0.48
C LYS A 560 26.06 5.34 -0.46
N LEU A 561 25.80 4.98 -1.71
CA LEU A 561 25.31 5.89 -2.74
C LEU A 561 23.98 5.35 -3.30
N ILE A 562 22.91 6.13 -3.18
CA ILE A 562 21.57 5.75 -3.65
C ILE A 562 21.19 6.68 -4.80
N LEU A 563 21.08 6.14 -6.01
CA LEU A 563 20.71 6.81 -7.26
C LEU A 563 19.36 6.30 -7.80
N ARG A 564 18.58 5.59 -6.97
CA ARG A 564 17.36 4.91 -7.40
C ARG A 564 16.39 5.84 -8.15
N SER A 565 15.78 5.36 -9.23
CA SER A 565 14.80 6.12 -10.02
C SER A 565 15.33 7.43 -10.62
N CYS A 566 16.65 7.60 -10.80
CA CYS A 566 17.23 8.69 -11.58
C CYS A 566 17.07 8.43 -13.08
N ARG A 567 15.84 8.55 -13.59
CA ARG A 567 15.45 8.12 -14.95
C ARG A 567 16.20 8.80 -16.11
N ASN A 568 16.80 9.96 -15.87
CA ASN A 568 17.56 10.71 -16.88
C ASN A 568 19.08 10.53 -16.76
N LEU A 569 19.56 9.80 -15.75
CA LEU A 569 20.98 9.55 -15.54
C LEU A 569 21.52 8.68 -16.68
N VAL A 570 22.52 9.18 -17.40
CA VAL A 570 23.14 8.51 -18.56
C VAL A 570 24.47 7.86 -18.17
N SER A 571 25.24 8.51 -17.29
CA SER A 571 26.55 8.01 -16.84
C SER A 571 26.84 8.43 -15.41
N VAL A 572 27.53 7.56 -14.67
CA VAL A 572 28.14 7.90 -13.37
C VAL A 572 29.56 8.42 -13.58
N ASP A 573 29.97 9.43 -12.83
CA ASP A 573 31.29 10.05 -12.91
C ASP A 573 32.40 9.07 -12.48
N PRO A 574 33.55 9.00 -13.19
CA PRO A 574 34.63 8.06 -12.89
C PRO A 574 35.24 8.21 -11.50
N SER A 575 35.08 9.36 -10.82
CA SER A 575 35.58 9.51 -9.45
C SER A 575 34.92 8.58 -8.43
N ILE A 576 33.83 7.90 -8.78
CA ILE A 576 33.28 6.80 -7.96
C ILE A 576 34.32 5.69 -7.71
N GLU A 577 35.23 5.46 -8.66
CA GLU A 577 36.31 4.45 -8.56
C GLU A 577 37.29 4.74 -7.42
N GLN A 578 37.33 6.00 -6.94
CA GLN A 578 38.20 6.45 -5.84
C GLN A 578 37.57 6.22 -4.46
N LEU A 579 36.30 5.81 -4.40
CA LEU A 579 35.56 5.60 -3.15
C LEU A 579 35.88 4.24 -2.54
N SER A 580 37.05 4.12 -1.91
CA SER A 580 37.51 2.87 -1.30
C SER A 580 36.65 2.38 -0.13
N ALA A 581 35.78 3.24 0.42
CA ALA A 581 34.87 2.91 1.52
C ALA A 581 33.45 2.52 1.05
N LEU A 582 33.14 2.61 -0.25
CA LEU A 582 31.79 2.39 -0.75
C LEU A 582 31.42 0.90 -0.64
N VAL A 583 30.42 0.61 0.20
CA VAL A 583 29.91 -0.73 0.47
C VAL A 583 28.66 -1.04 -0.35
N SER A 584 27.82 -0.03 -0.60
CA SER A 584 26.51 -0.18 -1.27
C SER A 584 26.27 0.88 -2.34
N LEU A 585 25.85 0.45 -3.53
CA LEU A 585 25.46 1.31 -4.65
C LEU A 585 24.08 0.89 -5.18
N ASP A 586 23.07 1.76 -5.08
CA ASP A 586 21.72 1.50 -5.59
C ASP A 586 21.44 2.33 -6.85
N ILE A 587 21.31 1.66 -8.00
CA ILE A 587 21.04 2.28 -9.30
C ILE A 587 19.77 1.71 -9.95
N ARG A 588 18.88 1.11 -9.15
CA ARG A 588 17.58 0.63 -9.63
C ARG A 588 16.75 1.75 -10.25
N ASP A 589 15.91 1.43 -11.21
CA ASP A 589 15.00 2.31 -11.96
C ASP A 589 15.73 3.46 -12.72
N CYS A 590 17.04 3.34 -12.98
CA CYS A 590 17.82 4.26 -13.80
C CYS A 590 17.73 3.92 -15.28
N THR A 591 16.58 4.20 -15.89
CA THR A 591 16.20 3.70 -17.23
C THR A 591 17.08 4.15 -18.41
N LYS A 592 17.87 5.23 -18.25
CA LYS A 592 18.75 5.78 -19.32
C LYS A 592 20.23 5.56 -19.04
N LEU A 593 20.58 4.83 -17.98
CA LEU A 593 21.98 4.62 -17.61
C LEU A 593 22.62 3.68 -18.65
N GLU A 594 23.55 4.20 -19.43
CA GLU A 594 24.21 3.47 -20.52
C GLU A 594 25.59 2.95 -20.12
N TYR A 595 26.29 3.65 -19.22
CA TYR A 595 27.68 3.35 -18.84
C TYR A 595 27.89 3.46 -17.33
N LEU A 596 28.49 2.43 -16.75
CA LEU A 596 29.06 2.45 -15.41
C LEU A 596 30.60 2.58 -15.50
N PRO A 597 31.25 3.35 -14.61
CA PRO A 597 32.69 3.34 -14.41
C PRO A 597 33.20 1.97 -13.97
N ARG A 598 34.52 1.75 -13.99
CA ARG A 598 35.14 0.47 -13.61
C ARG A 598 34.98 0.20 -12.13
N LEU A 599 33.88 -0.45 -11.73
CA LEU A 599 33.62 -0.79 -10.33
C LEU A 599 34.58 -1.85 -9.78
N GLY A 600 35.33 -2.53 -10.66
CA GLY A 600 36.22 -3.62 -10.30
C GLY A 600 37.47 -3.28 -9.51
N SER A 601 37.81 -2.01 -9.37
CA SER A 601 38.87 -1.55 -8.49
C SER A 601 38.40 -1.28 -7.06
N MET A 602 37.12 -1.54 -6.73
CA MET A 602 36.50 -1.18 -5.46
C MET A 602 36.36 -2.39 -4.52
N ASP A 603 37.40 -2.69 -3.74
CA ASP A 603 37.46 -3.88 -2.87
C ASP A 603 36.38 -3.92 -1.77
N ALA A 604 35.83 -2.77 -1.36
CA ALA A 604 34.83 -2.67 -0.29
C ALA A 604 33.36 -2.85 -0.77
N LEU A 605 33.10 -2.81 -2.08
CA LEU A 605 31.75 -2.84 -2.63
C LEU A 605 31.17 -4.26 -2.52
N THR A 606 30.17 -4.44 -1.65
CA THR A 606 29.52 -5.74 -1.40
C THR A 606 28.08 -5.81 -1.89
N GLU A 607 27.43 -4.66 -2.05
CA GLU A 607 26.02 -4.56 -2.43
C GLU A 607 25.86 -3.61 -3.62
N LEU A 608 25.70 -4.14 -4.82
CA LEU A 608 25.22 -3.38 -5.99
C LEU A 608 23.73 -3.68 -6.15
N LEU A 609 22.85 -2.70 -6.28
CA LEU A 609 21.43 -2.93 -6.55
C LEU A 609 21.11 -2.43 -7.95
N VAL A 610 20.94 -3.37 -8.88
CA VAL A 610 20.54 -3.17 -10.29
C VAL A 610 19.28 -4.00 -10.60
N ASP A 611 18.51 -3.58 -11.60
CA ASP A 611 17.27 -4.27 -11.99
C ASP A 611 17.49 -5.28 -13.13
N TYR A 612 18.53 -6.13 -13.06
CA TYR A 612 18.73 -7.12 -14.13
C TYR A 612 17.94 -8.40 -13.86
N GLU A 613 17.14 -8.81 -14.84
CA GLU A 613 16.21 -9.92 -14.73
C GLU A 613 16.67 -11.12 -15.56
N VAL A 614 17.33 -10.88 -16.70
CA VAL A 614 17.87 -11.89 -17.61
C VAL A 614 19.31 -11.56 -17.98
N PHE A 615 20.20 -12.55 -17.97
CA PHE A 615 21.56 -12.45 -18.49
C PHE A 615 21.73 -13.32 -19.74
N LEU A 616 22.15 -12.70 -20.86
CA LEU A 616 22.47 -13.40 -22.11
C LEU A 616 23.99 -13.62 -22.22
N SER A 617 24.41 -14.88 -22.27
CA SER A 617 25.81 -15.27 -22.54
C SER A 617 25.95 -15.76 -23.96
N PHE A 618 26.89 -15.20 -24.73
CA PHE A 618 27.12 -15.55 -26.13
C PHE A 618 28.55 -15.21 -26.57
N GLY A 619 29.09 -15.96 -27.52
CA GLY A 619 30.38 -15.69 -28.16
C GLY A 619 30.23 -14.54 -29.16
N GLY A 620 30.78 -13.36 -28.86
CA GLY A 620 30.61 -12.14 -29.67
C GLY A 620 31.05 -12.20 -31.14
N LEU A 621 31.70 -13.28 -31.58
CA LEU A 621 32.10 -13.52 -32.97
C LEU A 621 31.07 -14.35 -33.78
N ASP A 622 30.05 -14.91 -33.13
CA ASP A 622 29.12 -15.88 -33.75
C ASP A 622 27.76 -15.29 -34.15
N ASP A 623 27.53 -13.99 -33.97
CA ASP A 623 26.26 -13.32 -34.29
C ASP A 623 26.19 -12.83 -35.75
N SER A 624 26.57 -13.67 -36.73
CA SER A 624 26.65 -13.26 -38.14
C SER A 624 25.31 -12.87 -38.77
N GLU A 625 24.19 -13.17 -38.10
CA GLU A 625 22.81 -12.88 -38.57
C GLU A 625 21.96 -12.07 -37.55
N GLY A 626 22.54 -11.58 -36.44
CA GLY A 626 21.86 -10.69 -35.49
C GLY A 626 20.77 -11.32 -34.61
N PHE A 627 20.83 -12.63 -34.34
CA PHE A 627 19.87 -13.32 -33.48
C PHE A 627 19.86 -12.76 -32.05
N THR A 628 21.05 -12.55 -31.49
CA THR A 628 21.17 -12.13 -30.09
C THR A 628 20.70 -10.70 -29.92
N ASP A 629 21.02 -9.84 -30.89
CA ASP A 629 20.46 -8.48 -31.00
C ASP A 629 18.93 -8.50 -31.04
N GLN A 630 18.34 -9.31 -31.92
CA GLN A 630 16.89 -9.41 -32.04
C GLN A 630 16.25 -9.93 -30.73
N LEU A 631 16.80 -10.99 -30.12
CA LEU A 631 16.29 -11.53 -28.86
C LEU A 631 16.36 -10.50 -27.72
N TYR A 632 17.47 -9.76 -27.63
CA TYR A 632 17.64 -8.67 -26.66
C TYR A 632 16.59 -7.58 -26.82
N HIS A 633 16.36 -7.11 -28.05
CA HIS A 633 15.36 -6.08 -28.33
C HIS A 633 13.94 -6.57 -28.03
N HIS A 634 13.58 -7.79 -28.42
CA HIS A 634 12.25 -8.35 -28.11
C HIS A 634 12.01 -8.51 -26.60
N LEU A 635 13.03 -8.95 -25.83
CA LEU A 635 12.94 -9.02 -24.37
C LEU A 635 12.75 -7.63 -23.76
N LYS A 636 13.48 -6.63 -24.25
CA LYS A 636 13.35 -5.24 -23.84
C LYS A 636 11.96 -4.67 -24.16
N ASP A 637 11.41 -4.98 -25.33
CA ASP A 637 10.09 -4.51 -25.78
C ASP A 637 8.95 -5.06 -24.91
N VAL A 638 9.05 -6.31 -24.45
CA VAL A 638 8.08 -6.89 -23.48
C VAL A 638 8.32 -6.43 -22.03
N GLY A 639 9.36 -5.62 -21.81
CA GLY A 639 9.71 -5.02 -20.52
C GLY A 639 10.48 -5.94 -19.60
N VAL A 640 11.29 -6.85 -20.14
CA VAL A 640 12.23 -7.69 -19.39
C VAL A 640 13.62 -7.04 -19.43
N HIS A 641 14.14 -6.67 -18.27
CA HIS A 641 15.42 -6.01 -18.13
C HIS A 641 16.56 -7.02 -18.35
N THR A 642 17.15 -6.98 -19.53
CA THR A 642 18.13 -7.96 -20.00
C THR A 642 19.53 -7.35 -20.06
N VAL A 643 20.54 -8.06 -19.56
CA VAL A 643 21.96 -7.75 -19.77
C VAL A 643 22.48 -8.59 -20.92
N ARG A 644 23.24 -7.94 -21.81
CA ARG A 644 23.97 -8.60 -22.90
C ARG A 644 25.42 -8.18 -22.82
N ASP A 645 26.34 -9.14 -22.83
CA ASP A 645 27.76 -8.84 -22.90
C ASP A 645 28.19 -8.52 -24.34
N ASN A 646 28.26 -7.22 -24.65
CA ASN A 646 28.71 -6.73 -25.97
C ASN A 646 30.24 -6.60 -26.10
N GLY A 647 31.02 -7.16 -25.18
CA GLY A 647 32.50 -7.13 -25.23
C GLY A 647 33.17 -5.78 -24.90
N LYS A 648 32.39 -4.71 -24.73
CA LYS A 648 32.89 -3.34 -24.42
C LYS A 648 33.28 -3.13 -22.94
N LEU A 649 32.88 -4.03 -22.05
CA LEU A 649 33.13 -3.97 -20.60
C LEU A 649 34.34 -4.83 -20.17
N ARG A 650 35.10 -5.37 -21.13
CA ARG A 650 36.14 -6.37 -20.89
C ARG A 650 37.52 -5.72 -20.82
N VAL A 651 38.28 -5.99 -19.75
CA VAL A 651 39.67 -5.55 -19.58
C VAL A 651 40.49 -6.76 -19.16
N ALA A 652 41.50 -7.13 -19.98
CA ALA A 652 42.57 -8.10 -19.72
C ALA A 652 42.18 -9.42 -19.02
N GLU A 653 42.19 -10.53 -19.77
CA GLU A 653 42.20 -11.97 -19.36
C GLU A 653 41.27 -12.48 -18.23
N GLU A 654 40.54 -11.64 -17.49
CA GLU A 654 39.57 -11.99 -16.43
C GLU A 654 38.18 -11.42 -16.74
N ILE A 655 37.12 -12.07 -16.22
CA ILE A 655 35.77 -11.49 -16.26
C ILE A 655 35.75 -10.25 -15.37
N GLY A 656 35.39 -9.10 -15.93
CA GLY A 656 35.22 -7.87 -15.15
C GLY A 656 34.18 -8.07 -14.02
N PRO A 657 34.43 -7.64 -12.79
CA PRO A 657 33.54 -7.86 -11.64
C PRO A 657 32.14 -7.25 -11.81
N GLU A 658 31.97 -6.26 -12.69
CA GLU A 658 30.65 -5.76 -13.12
C GLU A 658 29.81 -6.84 -13.79
N LEU A 659 30.42 -7.64 -14.68
CA LEU A 659 29.74 -8.73 -15.37
C LEU A 659 29.44 -9.87 -14.40
N MET A 660 30.36 -10.18 -13.48
CA MET A 660 30.13 -11.16 -12.42
C MET A 660 29.00 -10.75 -11.47
N MET A 661 28.90 -9.46 -11.13
CA MET A 661 27.79 -8.94 -10.34
C MET A 661 26.46 -9.01 -11.11
N ALA A 662 26.45 -8.67 -12.40
CA ALA A 662 25.27 -8.83 -13.26
C ALA A 662 24.82 -10.30 -13.36
N ILE A 663 25.76 -11.24 -13.46
CA ILE A 663 25.48 -12.67 -13.39
C ILE A 663 24.90 -13.02 -12.01
N LYS A 664 25.53 -12.65 -10.90
CA LYS A 664 25.04 -12.98 -9.54
C LYS A 664 23.63 -12.44 -9.23
N GLN A 665 23.22 -11.34 -9.86
CA GLN A 665 21.94 -10.68 -9.57
C GLN A 665 20.82 -10.99 -10.57
N SER A 666 21.15 -11.55 -11.73
CA SER A 666 20.15 -11.97 -12.72
C SER A 666 19.40 -13.20 -12.24
N LYS A 667 18.09 -13.25 -12.48
CA LYS A 667 17.22 -14.36 -12.06
C LYS A 667 17.20 -15.51 -13.08
N ILE A 668 17.44 -15.18 -14.34
CA ILE A 668 17.45 -16.13 -15.46
C ILE A 668 18.73 -15.98 -16.25
N TYR A 669 19.35 -17.12 -16.56
CA TYR A 669 20.55 -17.21 -17.38
C TYR A 669 20.22 -17.87 -18.72
N ILE A 670 20.64 -17.28 -19.83
CA ILE A 670 20.44 -17.83 -21.17
C ILE A 670 21.80 -17.95 -21.87
N PRO A 671 22.48 -19.12 -21.75
CA PRO A 671 23.65 -19.40 -22.57
C PRO A 671 23.22 -19.74 -24.00
N ILE A 672 23.65 -18.92 -24.96
CA ILE A 672 23.43 -19.10 -26.40
C ILE A 672 24.64 -19.84 -26.97
N LEU A 673 24.53 -21.16 -26.95
CA LEU A 673 25.56 -22.10 -27.37
C LEU A 673 25.63 -22.14 -28.90
N SER A 674 26.72 -21.59 -29.43
CA SER A 674 27.08 -21.56 -30.85
C SER A 674 28.37 -22.35 -31.11
N LYS A 675 28.74 -22.52 -32.39
CA LYS A 675 29.97 -23.22 -32.78
C LYS A 675 31.25 -22.59 -32.22
N GLY A 676 31.30 -21.25 -32.14
CA GLY A 676 32.45 -20.50 -31.61
C GLY A 676 32.34 -20.16 -30.12
N TYR A 677 31.26 -20.53 -29.43
CA TYR A 677 31.06 -20.24 -28.00
C TYR A 677 32.24 -20.75 -27.15
N ALA A 678 32.71 -21.98 -27.40
CA ALA A 678 33.81 -22.59 -26.67
C ALA A 678 35.19 -22.02 -27.02
N LEU A 679 35.34 -21.25 -28.10
CA LEU A 679 36.60 -20.54 -28.38
C LEU A 679 36.82 -19.39 -27.39
N SER A 680 35.76 -18.86 -26.82
CA SER A 680 35.79 -17.79 -25.83
C SER A 680 35.93 -18.36 -24.42
N THR A 681 37.11 -18.17 -23.81
CA THR A 681 37.36 -18.53 -22.40
C THR A 681 36.42 -17.78 -21.45
N TRP A 682 35.97 -16.57 -21.82
CA TRP A 682 34.95 -15.83 -21.09
C TRP A 682 33.60 -16.54 -21.06
N CYS A 683 33.12 -17.01 -22.21
CA CYS A 683 31.83 -17.72 -22.28
C CYS A 683 31.88 -19.03 -21.49
N LEU A 684 33.02 -19.73 -21.51
CA LEU A 684 33.25 -20.93 -20.71
C LEU A 684 33.26 -20.64 -19.20
N THR A 685 33.82 -19.50 -18.79
CA THR A 685 33.85 -19.09 -17.38
C THR A 685 32.48 -18.59 -16.91
N GLU A 686 31.77 -17.82 -17.74
CA GLU A 686 30.39 -17.37 -17.46
C GLU A 686 29.46 -18.55 -17.22
N VAL A 687 29.49 -19.56 -18.09
CA VAL A 687 28.60 -20.73 -17.95
C VAL A 687 28.98 -21.60 -16.75
N ALA A 688 30.26 -21.68 -16.39
CA ALA A 688 30.70 -22.35 -15.16
C ALA A 688 30.16 -21.65 -13.90
N GLU A 689 30.22 -20.32 -13.86
CA GLU A 689 29.68 -19.55 -12.73
C GLU A 689 28.15 -19.64 -12.64
N MET A 690 27.44 -19.55 -13.76
CA MET A 690 25.99 -19.74 -13.80
C MET A 690 25.58 -21.08 -13.18
N MET A 691 26.31 -22.16 -13.51
CA MET A 691 26.05 -23.49 -12.97
C MET A 691 26.30 -23.58 -11.46
N LYS A 692 27.32 -22.90 -10.92
CA LYS A 692 27.53 -22.81 -9.47
C LYS A 692 26.36 -22.11 -8.77
N LEU A 693 25.90 -20.99 -9.34
CA LEU A 693 24.80 -20.21 -8.77
C LEU A 693 23.47 -20.95 -8.83
N GLU A 694 23.21 -21.75 -9.87
CA GLU A 694 22.00 -22.59 -9.96
C GLU A 694 21.89 -23.58 -8.78
N GLU A 695 23.02 -24.17 -8.38
CA GLU A 695 23.09 -25.11 -7.24
C GLU A 695 22.85 -24.41 -5.88
N GLU A 696 23.22 -23.13 -5.73
CA GLU A 696 23.15 -22.37 -4.47
C GLU A 696 21.85 -21.57 -4.27
N THR A 697 21.30 -20.95 -5.34
CA THR A 697 20.26 -19.90 -5.20
C THR A 697 18.93 -20.21 -5.91
N LYS A 698 18.78 -21.39 -6.55
CA LYS A 698 17.61 -21.77 -7.37
C LYS A 698 17.34 -20.84 -8.58
N HIS A 699 18.36 -20.13 -9.07
CA HIS A 699 18.24 -19.35 -10.31
C HIS A 699 18.04 -20.27 -11.52
N ARG A 700 17.40 -19.78 -12.60
CA ARG A 700 16.99 -20.65 -13.73
C ARG A 700 17.90 -20.48 -14.94
N ILE A 701 18.56 -21.55 -15.37
CA ILE A 701 19.33 -21.58 -16.62
C ILE A 701 18.48 -22.15 -17.75
N MET A 702 18.47 -21.49 -18.91
CA MET A 702 17.78 -21.93 -20.13
C MET A 702 18.71 -21.92 -21.34
N PRO A 703 19.35 -23.05 -21.68
CA PRO A 703 20.28 -23.10 -22.79
C PRO A 703 19.59 -23.02 -24.15
N ILE A 704 20.19 -22.27 -25.07
CA ILE A 704 19.78 -22.18 -26.48
C ILE A 704 20.91 -22.75 -27.33
N PHE A 705 20.61 -23.76 -28.14
CA PHE A 705 21.54 -24.36 -29.10
C PHE A 705 21.28 -23.76 -30.49
N LEU A 706 22.12 -22.81 -30.91
CA LEU A 706 21.88 -22.01 -32.11
C LEU A 706 22.30 -22.76 -33.39
N ASP A 707 23.56 -23.14 -33.52
CA ASP A 707 24.07 -23.82 -34.72
C ASP A 707 24.80 -25.14 -34.41
N VAL A 708 24.74 -25.57 -33.16
CA VAL A 708 25.29 -26.83 -32.61
C VAL A 708 24.19 -27.72 -32.06
N THR A 709 24.48 -29.00 -31.90
CA THR A 709 23.55 -29.96 -31.25
C THR A 709 23.88 -30.15 -29.77
N PRO A 710 22.90 -30.52 -28.91
CA PRO A 710 23.16 -30.85 -27.51
C PRO A 710 24.23 -31.95 -27.33
N ASN A 711 24.27 -32.94 -28.23
CA ASN A 711 25.27 -34.01 -28.18
C ASN A 711 26.69 -33.51 -28.47
N GLU A 712 26.85 -32.57 -29.41
CA GLU A 712 28.14 -31.94 -29.71
C GLU A 712 28.68 -31.19 -28.50
N VAL A 713 27.82 -30.41 -27.82
CA VAL A 713 28.20 -29.66 -26.61
C VAL A 713 28.46 -30.61 -25.43
N GLN A 714 27.64 -31.65 -25.24
CA GLN A 714 27.75 -32.59 -24.11
C GLN A 714 29.02 -33.44 -24.16
N HIS A 715 29.40 -33.90 -25.36
CA HIS A 715 30.59 -34.73 -25.53
C HIS A 715 31.82 -33.93 -25.97
N GLN A 716 31.68 -32.59 -26.06
CA GLN A 716 32.70 -31.66 -26.54
C GLN A 716 33.33 -32.15 -27.86
N THR A 717 32.50 -32.53 -28.83
CA THR A 717 32.93 -33.00 -30.15
C THR A 717 32.79 -31.89 -31.21
N GLY A 718 33.35 -32.08 -32.40
CA GLY A 718 33.30 -31.05 -33.46
C GLY A 718 34.06 -29.78 -33.07
N SER A 719 33.45 -28.60 -33.24
CA SER A 719 34.10 -27.31 -32.95
C SER A 719 34.49 -27.13 -31.49
N TYR A 720 33.79 -27.79 -30.56
CA TYR A 720 34.14 -27.75 -29.13
C TYR A 720 35.41 -28.55 -28.85
N ALA A 721 35.66 -29.66 -29.56
CA ALA A 721 36.91 -30.43 -29.43
C ALA A 721 38.12 -29.60 -29.85
N GLU A 722 38.00 -28.90 -30.98
CA GLU A 722 39.03 -28.02 -31.51
C GLU A 722 39.32 -26.85 -30.56
N ALA A 723 38.29 -26.24 -29.98
CA ALA A 723 38.43 -25.16 -29.02
C ALA A 723 39.13 -25.62 -27.73
N PHE A 724 38.71 -26.75 -27.15
CA PHE A 724 39.36 -27.26 -25.94
C PHE A 724 40.80 -27.73 -26.18
N ALA A 725 41.12 -28.27 -27.36
CA ALA A 725 42.50 -28.60 -27.71
C ALA A 725 43.42 -27.36 -27.76
N GLN A 726 42.88 -26.18 -28.06
CA GLN A 726 43.61 -24.91 -27.98
C GLN A 726 43.80 -24.45 -26.52
N HIS A 727 42.76 -24.57 -25.69
CA HIS A 727 42.79 -24.13 -24.30
C HIS A 727 43.67 -25.00 -23.40
N GLU A 728 43.75 -26.31 -23.67
CA GLU A 728 44.62 -27.26 -22.95
C GLU A 728 46.11 -26.92 -23.06
N GLY A 729 46.51 -26.11 -24.05
CA GLY A 729 47.88 -25.60 -24.18
C GLY A 729 48.15 -24.31 -23.40
N ASN A 730 47.12 -23.58 -22.99
CA ASN A 730 47.22 -22.21 -22.45
C ASN A 730 46.73 -22.07 -21.00
N TYR A 731 45.95 -23.04 -20.49
CA TYR A 731 45.34 -23.01 -19.15
C TYR A 731 45.62 -24.31 -18.39
N ASP A 732 45.50 -24.28 -17.07
CA ASP A 732 45.72 -25.44 -16.23
C ASP A 732 44.58 -26.48 -16.39
N SER A 733 44.91 -27.73 -16.06
CA SER A 733 44.00 -28.86 -16.24
C SER A 733 42.76 -28.78 -15.34
N GLU A 734 42.79 -28.05 -14.22
CA GLU A 734 41.67 -27.95 -13.29
C GLU A 734 40.62 -26.97 -13.84
N THR A 735 41.05 -25.79 -14.30
CA THR A 735 40.20 -24.79 -14.98
C THR A 735 39.54 -25.36 -16.24
N VAL A 736 40.30 -26.06 -17.08
CA VAL A 736 39.76 -26.67 -18.30
C VAL A 736 38.75 -27.77 -17.97
N GLN A 737 38.97 -28.55 -16.90
CA GLN A 737 38.02 -29.57 -16.47
C GLN A 737 36.74 -28.95 -15.91
N GLU A 738 36.84 -27.85 -15.18
CA GLU A 738 35.67 -27.11 -14.67
C GLU A 738 34.77 -26.65 -15.82
N TRP A 739 35.34 -26.08 -16.89
CA TRP A 739 34.58 -25.67 -18.08
C TRP A 739 33.92 -26.86 -18.79
N ARG A 740 34.62 -28.00 -18.90
CA ARG A 740 34.06 -29.23 -19.48
C ARG A 740 32.86 -29.72 -18.66
N ASP A 741 32.99 -29.77 -17.35
CA ASP A 741 31.94 -30.22 -16.43
C ASP A 741 30.72 -29.28 -16.48
N ALA A 742 30.94 -27.97 -16.51
CA ALA A 742 29.88 -26.97 -16.64
C ALA A 742 29.05 -27.20 -17.92
N LEU A 743 29.70 -27.33 -19.08
CA LEU A 743 29.00 -27.58 -20.35
C LEU A 743 28.23 -28.91 -20.33
N GLN A 744 28.80 -29.97 -19.74
CA GLN A 744 28.11 -31.25 -19.58
C GLN A 744 26.87 -31.13 -18.70
N LYS A 745 26.91 -30.32 -17.64
CA LYS A 745 25.77 -30.08 -16.76
C LYS A 745 24.70 -29.22 -17.43
N VAL A 746 25.08 -28.14 -18.12
CA VAL A 746 24.15 -27.24 -18.84
C VAL A 746 23.26 -28.01 -19.81
N VAL A 747 23.83 -28.96 -20.56
CA VAL A 747 23.05 -29.76 -21.53
C VAL A 747 21.97 -30.61 -20.83
N LYS A 748 22.21 -31.09 -19.61
CA LYS A 748 21.25 -31.89 -18.84
C LYS A 748 20.01 -31.11 -18.39
N LEU A 749 20.07 -29.78 -18.36
CA LEU A 749 18.94 -28.92 -17.99
C LEU A 749 17.85 -28.86 -19.07
N GLY A 750 18.16 -29.30 -20.29
CA GLY A 750 17.23 -29.32 -21.42
C GLY A 750 17.02 -27.93 -22.03
N GLY A 751 17.54 -27.73 -23.24
CA GLY A 751 17.49 -26.45 -23.97
C GLY A 751 16.68 -26.48 -25.26
N LEU A 752 16.62 -25.33 -25.92
CA LEU A 752 15.95 -25.13 -27.20
C LEU A 752 16.94 -25.27 -28.35
N GLU A 753 16.66 -26.14 -29.33
CA GLU A 753 17.52 -26.33 -30.49
C GLU A 753 16.95 -25.62 -31.73
N PHE A 754 17.67 -24.62 -32.23
CA PHE A 754 17.21 -23.74 -33.31
C PHE A 754 16.80 -24.49 -34.58
N LYS A 755 17.64 -25.43 -35.05
CA LYS A 755 17.35 -26.22 -36.27
C LYS A 755 16.12 -27.11 -36.11
N LYS A 756 15.96 -27.73 -34.94
CA LYS A 756 14.84 -28.64 -34.65
C LYS A 756 13.54 -27.88 -34.43
N GLU A 757 13.60 -26.72 -33.78
CA GLU A 757 12.42 -26.00 -33.35
C GLU A 757 11.88 -25.02 -34.40
N ALA A 758 12.71 -24.48 -35.30
CA ALA A 758 12.28 -23.41 -36.21
C ALA A 758 12.71 -23.60 -37.67
N ASN A 759 13.19 -24.80 -38.05
CA ASN A 759 13.65 -25.11 -39.41
C ASN A 759 14.60 -24.05 -40.01
N GLY A 760 15.41 -23.41 -39.17
CA GLY A 760 16.38 -22.38 -39.60
C GLY A 760 15.83 -20.96 -39.74
N LYS A 761 14.65 -20.63 -39.21
CA LYS A 761 14.11 -19.25 -39.21
C LYS A 761 14.24 -18.56 -37.85
N HIS A 762 15.03 -17.49 -37.77
CA HIS A 762 15.30 -16.74 -36.54
C HIS A 762 14.02 -16.21 -35.87
N GLU A 763 13.13 -15.59 -36.63
CA GLU A 763 11.90 -14.98 -36.12
C GLU A 763 10.94 -16.02 -35.51
N GLU A 764 10.82 -17.21 -36.12
CA GLU A 764 9.99 -18.30 -35.61
C GLU A 764 10.57 -18.89 -34.31
N PHE A 765 11.89 -18.92 -34.19
CA PHE A 765 12.57 -19.37 -32.99
C PHE A 765 12.43 -18.38 -31.83
N ILE A 766 12.60 -17.08 -32.08
CA ILE A 766 12.40 -16.02 -31.07
C ILE A 766 10.97 -16.09 -30.52
N LYS A 767 9.96 -16.30 -31.38
CA LYS A 767 8.55 -16.49 -30.97
C LYS A 767 8.35 -17.68 -30.02
N LYS A 768 9.23 -18.68 -30.03
CA LYS A 768 9.20 -19.83 -29.10
C LYS A 768 10.00 -19.58 -27.82
N VAL A 769 11.14 -18.90 -27.92
CA VAL A 769 12.01 -18.56 -26.77
C VAL A 769 11.30 -17.58 -25.83
N LEU A 770 10.70 -16.52 -26.38
CA LEU A 770 10.22 -15.37 -25.61
C LEU A 770 9.18 -15.75 -24.55
N ALA A 771 8.18 -16.57 -24.89
CA ALA A 771 7.17 -17.02 -23.92
C ALA A 771 7.77 -17.86 -22.79
N ARG A 772 8.82 -18.65 -23.06
CA ARG A 772 9.49 -19.44 -22.00
C ARG A 772 10.28 -18.55 -21.05
N VAL A 773 10.98 -17.52 -21.56
CA VAL A 773 11.68 -16.53 -20.73
C VAL A 773 10.69 -15.77 -19.85
N VAL A 774 9.61 -15.26 -20.43
CA VAL A 774 8.59 -14.46 -19.71
C VAL A 774 7.90 -15.30 -18.63
N MET A 775 7.55 -16.56 -18.90
CA MET A 775 6.93 -17.45 -17.91
C MET A 775 7.89 -17.83 -16.78
N ALA A 776 9.17 -18.05 -17.10
CA ALA A 776 10.21 -18.27 -16.10
C ALA A 776 10.44 -17.02 -15.23
N TYR A 777 10.42 -15.83 -15.83
CA TYR A 777 10.65 -14.55 -15.19
C TYR A 777 9.54 -14.20 -14.18
N LEU A 778 8.30 -14.54 -14.51
CA LEU A 778 7.13 -14.26 -13.69
C LEU A 778 6.88 -15.30 -12.57
N GLU A 779 7.77 -16.28 -12.37
CA GLU A 779 7.61 -17.40 -11.41
C GLU A 779 6.25 -18.13 -11.54
N VAL A 780 5.69 -18.22 -12.76
CA VAL A 780 4.33 -18.74 -12.97
C VAL A 780 4.24 -20.26 -12.87
N ASN A 781 5.37 -20.95 -12.72
CA ASN A 781 5.36 -22.38 -12.41
C ASN A 781 5.33 -22.58 -10.89
N ASP A 782 4.10 -22.84 -10.42
CA ASP A 782 3.72 -23.43 -9.13
C ASP A 782 3.35 -22.51 -7.95
N MET A 783 3.30 -21.18 -8.10
CA MET A 783 2.84 -20.31 -6.99
C MET A 783 1.77 -19.24 -7.30
N VAL A 784 1.20 -19.17 -8.52
CA VAL A 784 0.03 -18.29 -8.78
C VAL A 784 -1.20 -19.12 -9.14
N VAL A 785 -1.94 -19.54 -8.12
CA VAL A 785 -3.24 -20.22 -8.28
C VAL A 785 -4.18 -19.30 -9.08
N GLY A 786 -4.64 -19.74 -10.26
CA GLY A 786 -5.73 -19.12 -11.03
C GLY A 786 -5.36 -18.30 -12.28
N ILE A 787 -4.09 -17.90 -12.52
CA ILE A 787 -3.73 -17.13 -13.74
C ILE A 787 -3.98 -17.93 -15.02
N ILE A 788 -3.68 -19.23 -15.01
CA ILE A 788 -3.92 -20.12 -16.16
C ILE A 788 -5.42 -20.23 -16.46
N ASP A 789 -6.27 -20.20 -15.44
CA ASP A 789 -7.72 -20.24 -15.63
C ASP A 789 -8.25 -18.91 -16.15
N HIS A 790 -7.71 -17.77 -15.69
CA HIS A 790 -8.00 -16.46 -16.29
C HIS A 790 -7.53 -16.36 -17.74
N PHE A 791 -6.37 -16.95 -18.09
CA PHE A 791 -5.92 -17.04 -19.48
C PHE A 791 -6.90 -17.83 -20.35
N LYS A 792 -7.43 -18.96 -19.85
CA LYS A 792 -8.45 -19.74 -20.58
C LYS A 792 -9.71 -18.90 -20.83
N VAL A 793 -10.14 -18.11 -19.85
CA VAL A 793 -11.30 -17.20 -20.00
C VAL A 793 -11.02 -16.14 -21.06
N VAL A 794 -9.90 -15.41 -20.97
CA VAL A 794 -9.52 -14.38 -21.96
C VAL A 794 -9.36 -14.96 -23.37
N LYS A 795 -8.75 -16.15 -23.48
CA LYS A 795 -8.60 -16.86 -24.75
C LYS A 795 -9.96 -17.25 -25.37
N THR A 796 -10.95 -17.57 -24.54
CA THR A 796 -12.32 -17.87 -24.99
C THR A 796 -13.01 -16.60 -25.49
N LEU A 797 -12.85 -15.47 -24.77
CA LEU A 797 -13.39 -14.16 -25.16
C LEU A 797 -12.80 -13.62 -26.47
N LEU A 798 -11.55 -13.95 -26.78
CA LEU A 798 -10.92 -13.58 -28.05
C LEU A 798 -11.44 -14.37 -29.26
N GLU A 799 -12.31 -15.39 -29.06
CA GLU A 799 -12.97 -16.18 -30.11
C GLU A 799 -12.05 -16.57 -31.29
N LEU A 800 -10.85 -17.08 -30.97
CA LEU A 800 -9.79 -17.38 -31.95
C LEU A 800 -10.28 -18.32 -33.08
N GLY A 801 -10.66 -17.76 -34.23
CA GLY A 801 -11.11 -18.51 -35.41
C GLY A 801 -12.33 -17.94 -36.15
N LYS A 802 -13.00 -16.90 -35.63
CA LYS A 802 -14.08 -16.18 -36.35
C LYS A 802 -13.54 -14.96 -37.11
N GLU A 803 -14.22 -14.57 -38.20
CA GLU A 803 -13.93 -13.35 -38.96
C GLU A 803 -14.41 -12.10 -38.20
N GLY A 804 -13.52 -11.12 -38.00
CA GLY A 804 -13.82 -9.85 -37.32
C GLY A 804 -12.72 -9.39 -36.36
N VAL A 805 -12.74 -8.11 -35.98
CA VAL A 805 -11.83 -7.55 -34.95
C VAL A 805 -12.46 -7.75 -33.57
N GLN A 806 -11.72 -8.36 -32.65
CA GLN A 806 -12.15 -8.59 -31.27
C GLN A 806 -11.31 -7.77 -30.31
N ILE A 807 -11.96 -7.08 -29.37
CA ILE A 807 -11.32 -6.26 -28.34
C ILE A 807 -11.69 -6.84 -26.98
N VAL A 808 -10.68 -7.17 -26.17
CA VAL A 808 -10.88 -7.70 -24.82
C VAL A 808 -10.20 -6.78 -23.81
N GLY A 809 -11.01 -6.22 -22.91
CA GLY A 809 -10.52 -5.39 -21.79
C GLY A 809 -10.22 -6.24 -20.55
N ILE A 810 -9.03 -6.06 -19.97
CA ILE A 810 -8.61 -6.71 -18.72
C ILE A 810 -8.57 -5.65 -17.61
N TRP A 811 -9.40 -5.80 -16.57
CA TRP A 811 -9.60 -4.76 -15.54
C TRP A 811 -9.54 -5.29 -14.09
N GLY A 812 -9.36 -4.37 -13.11
CA GLY A 812 -9.28 -4.67 -11.66
C GLY A 812 -8.27 -3.79 -10.87
N MET A 813 -8.12 -4.00 -9.56
CA MET A 813 -7.30 -3.16 -8.64
C MET A 813 -5.80 -3.12 -9.00
N GLY A 814 -5.07 -2.05 -8.69
CA GLY A 814 -3.61 -1.99 -8.88
C GLY A 814 -2.90 -3.12 -8.12
N GLY A 815 -1.90 -3.76 -8.74
CA GLY A 815 -1.12 -4.83 -8.10
C GLY A 815 -1.69 -6.26 -8.20
N ILE A 816 -2.91 -6.46 -8.75
CA ILE A 816 -3.52 -7.82 -8.85
C ILE A 816 -3.01 -8.66 -10.04
N GLY A 817 -2.04 -8.17 -10.81
CA GLY A 817 -1.48 -8.90 -11.96
C GLY A 817 -2.22 -8.71 -13.29
N LYS A 818 -2.90 -7.59 -13.54
CA LYS A 818 -3.61 -7.31 -14.82
C LYS A 818 -2.66 -7.21 -16.01
N THR A 819 -1.68 -6.31 -15.92
CA THR A 819 -0.61 -6.17 -16.92
C THR A 819 0.14 -7.49 -17.06
N THR A 820 0.33 -8.23 -15.97
CA THR A 820 0.90 -9.58 -15.98
C THR A 820 0.05 -10.55 -16.80
N LEU A 821 -1.27 -10.65 -16.56
CA LEU A 821 -2.18 -11.48 -17.33
C LEU A 821 -2.24 -11.06 -18.81
N ALA A 822 -2.25 -9.76 -19.08
CA ALA A 822 -2.28 -9.23 -20.44
C ALA A 822 -0.99 -9.56 -21.22
N LYS A 823 0.17 -9.42 -20.58
CA LYS A 823 1.48 -9.84 -21.12
C LYS A 823 1.53 -11.35 -21.34
N VAL A 824 0.99 -12.16 -20.42
CA VAL A 824 0.91 -13.63 -20.56
C VAL A 824 0.02 -14.01 -21.75
N VAL A 825 -1.16 -13.39 -21.89
CA VAL A 825 -2.09 -13.62 -23.02
C VAL A 825 -1.43 -13.23 -24.33
N TYR A 826 -0.83 -12.03 -24.41
CA TYR A 826 -0.15 -11.54 -25.61
C TYR A 826 0.99 -12.47 -26.02
N SER A 827 1.85 -12.84 -25.07
CA SER A 827 2.99 -13.73 -25.30
C SER A 827 2.58 -15.11 -25.82
N GLN A 828 1.51 -15.69 -25.26
CA GLN A 828 0.98 -17.01 -25.68
C GLN A 828 0.28 -17.00 -27.05
N LEU A 829 -0.15 -15.82 -27.54
CA LEU A 829 -0.92 -15.69 -28.78
C LEU A 829 -0.10 -15.13 -29.95
N LEU A 830 1.11 -14.61 -29.72
CA LEU A 830 2.03 -14.10 -30.75
C LEU A 830 2.14 -15.02 -31.98
N GLY A 831 2.27 -16.33 -31.77
CA GLY A 831 2.42 -17.31 -32.86
C GLY A 831 1.17 -17.58 -33.70
N LYS A 832 0.01 -16.97 -33.39
CA LYS A 832 -1.26 -17.19 -34.11
C LYS A 832 -1.68 -16.02 -35.01
N PHE A 833 -0.95 -14.92 -34.98
CA PHE A 833 -1.20 -13.70 -35.74
C PHE A 833 -0.01 -13.41 -36.65
N GLU A 834 -0.26 -12.75 -37.79
CA GLU A 834 0.78 -12.43 -38.78
C GLU A 834 1.67 -11.28 -38.31
N SER A 835 1.13 -10.43 -37.44
CA SER A 835 1.79 -9.21 -36.94
C SER A 835 1.41 -8.98 -35.48
N SER A 836 2.22 -8.23 -34.74
CA SER A 836 1.95 -7.96 -33.34
C SER A 836 2.48 -6.60 -32.91
N CYS A 837 1.74 -5.89 -32.08
CA CYS A 837 2.16 -4.61 -31.53
C CYS A 837 1.91 -4.56 -30.03
N PHE A 838 2.89 -4.07 -29.28
CA PHE A 838 2.76 -3.80 -27.85
C PHE A 838 3.03 -2.32 -27.57
N LEU A 839 1.99 -1.62 -27.12
CA LEU A 839 2.09 -0.22 -26.74
C LEU A 839 1.99 -0.11 -25.21
N ASN A 840 3.13 0.20 -24.59
CA ASN A 840 3.26 0.28 -23.13
C ASN A 840 3.06 1.73 -22.71
N ASN A 841 2.47 1.92 -21.53
CA ASN A 841 2.34 3.25 -20.91
C ASN A 841 1.72 4.26 -21.89
N ILE A 842 0.59 3.87 -22.48
CA ILE A 842 -0.11 4.68 -23.49
C ILE A 842 -0.46 6.04 -22.90
N ARG A 843 -0.93 6.08 -21.64
CA ARG A 843 -1.19 7.31 -20.88
C ARG A 843 0.01 8.25 -20.79
N GLY A 844 1.19 7.74 -20.45
CA GLY A 844 2.41 8.55 -20.33
C GLY A 844 2.95 9.03 -21.68
N THR A 845 2.65 8.31 -22.76
CA THR A 845 3.14 8.65 -24.11
C THR A 845 2.19 9.61 -24.82
N SER A 846 0.87 9.42 -24.70
CA SER A 846 -0.14 10.30 -25.32
C SER A 846 -0.16 11.72 -24.73
N SER A 847 0.29 11.88 -23.49
CA SER A 847 0.38 13.17 -22.80
C SER A 847 1.56 14.04 -23.26
N GLN A 848 2.47 13.52 -24.08
CA GLN A 848 3.59 14.27 -24.65
C GLN A 848 3.18 15.04 -25.94
N PRO A 849 3.84 16.15 -26.29
CA PRO A 849 3.61 16.82 -27.57
C PRO A 849 3.92 15.86 -28.73
N LYS A 850 3.00 15.73 -29.69
CA LYS A 850 3.02 14.71 -30.77
C LYS A 850 2.97 13.24 -30.30
N GLY A 851 2.58 13.01 -29.04
CA GLY A 851 2.60 11.68 -28.42
C GLY A 851 1.62 10.69 -29.05
N LEU A 852 0.44 11.15 -29.49
CA LEU A 852 -0.55 10.32 -30.18
C LEU A 852 -0.08 9.98 -31.60
N GLU A 853 0.51 10.93 -32.30
CA GLU A 853 1.11 10.74 -33.62
C GLU A 853 2.26 9.75 -33.55
N TYR A 854 3.09 9.84 -32.51
CA TYR A 854 4.14 8.87 -32.21
C TYR A 854 3.57 7.47 -31.95
N LEU A 855 2.50 7.34 -31.14
CA LEU A 855 1.86 6.05 -30.88
C LEU A 855 1.23 5.45 -32.14
N GLN A 856 0.63 6.27 -33.01
CA GLN A 856 0.08 5.85 -34.29
C GLN A 856 1.19 5.39 -35.25
N SER A 857 2.29 6.14 -35.31
CA SER A 857 3.46 5.81 -36.13
C SER A 857 4.09 4.49 -35.68
N LYS A 858 4.24 4.32 -34.35
CA LYS A 858 4.73 3.09 -33.73
C LYS A 858 3.81 1.91 -34.01
N LEU A 859 2.49 2.08 -33.85
CA LEU A 859 1.52 1.02 -34.16
C LEU A 859 1.61 0.58 -35.62
N LEU A 860 1.76 1.54 -36.55
CA LEU A 860 1.87 1.25 -37.97
C LEU A 860 3.21 0.57 -38.30
N SER A 861 4.33 1.06 -37.74
CA SER A 861 5.65 0.46 -37.97
C SER A 861 5.73 -0.96 -37.44
N ASP A 862 5.19 -1.21 -36.24
CA ASP A 862 5.29 -2.50 -35.56
C ASP A 862 4.40 -3.55 -36.24
N ILE A 863 3.28 -3.16 -36.87
CA ILE A 863 2.41 -4.10 -37.60
C ILE A 863 2.89 -4.34 -39.03
N LEU A 864 3.42 -3.30 -39.71
CA LEU A 864 3.85 -3.41 -41.10
C LEU A 864 5.33 -3.78 -41.27
N ASN A 865 6.10 -3.85 -40.18
CA ASN A 865 7.55 -4.03 -40.20
C ASN A 865 8.26 -3.04 -41.14
N CYS A 866 7.89 -1.76 -41.06
CA CYS A 866 8.47 -0.69 -41.88
C CYS A 866 9.13 0.38 -41.03
N GLU A 867 9.95 1.23 -41.65
CA GLU A 867 10.48 2.42 -40.99
C GLU A 867 9.33 3.31 -40.50
N ARG A 868 9.54 3.97 -39.34
CA ARG A 868 8.54 4.86 -38.75
C ARG A 868 8.38 6.09 -39.61
N GLU A 869 7.13 6.41 -39.90
CA GLU A 869 6.74 7.61 -40.63
C GLU A 869 6.21 8.64 -39.63
N ASP A 870 6.69 9.88 -39.69
CA ASP A 870 6.16 10.96 -38.87
C ASP A 870 4.88 11.52 -39.49
N PHE A 871 3.77 11.47 -38.76
CA PHE A 871 2.51 12.06 -39.21
C PHE A 871 2.45 13.55 -38.85
N ALA A 872 1.90 14.37 -39.74
CA ALA A 872 1.74 15.79 -39.51
C ALA A 872 0.69 16.08 -38.42
N ASN A 873 -0.29 15.19 -38.26
CA ASN A 873 -1.31 15.25 -37.21
C ASN A 873 -1.99 13.89 -36.99
N THR A 874 -2.75 13.77 -35.91
CA THR A 874 -3.46 12.55 -35.50
C THR A 874 -4.47 12.04 -36.53
N ASN A 875 -5.10 12.92 -37.31
CA ASN A 875 -6.09 12.52 -38.32
C ASN A 875 -5.44 11.84 -39.52
N GLU A 876 -4.26 12.30 -39.94
CA GLU A 876 -3.45 11.64 -40.95
C GLU A 876 -3.06 10.23 -40.49
N GLY A 877 -2.59 10.08 -39.25
CA GLY A 877 -2.27 8.78 -38.67
C GLY A 877 -3.48 7.83 -38.62
N ILE A 878 -4.67 8.32 -38.27
CA ILE A 878 -5.91 7.49 -38.31
C ILE A 878 -6.21 7.00 -39.73
N GLN A 879 -6.08 7.86 -40.74
CA GLN A 879 -6.33 7.46 -42.12
C GLN A 879 -5.32 6.43 -42.61
N GLN A 880 -4.04 6.60 -42.26
CA GLN A 880 -2.99 5.63 -42.59
C GLN A 880 -3.24 4.27 -41.93
N LEU A 881 -3.60 4.25 -40.64
CA LEU A 881 -3.96 3.02 -39.93
C LEU A 881 -5.18 2.34 -40.57
N LYS A 882 -6.25 3.10 -40.87
CA LYS A 882 -7.47 2.56 -41.50
C LYS A 882 -7.22 1.96 -42.88
N ASN A 883 -6.36 2.57 -43.69
CA ASN A 883 -6.10 2.13 -45.05
C ASN A 883 -5.11 0.97 -45.12
N ARG A 884 -4.09 0.97 -44.25
CA ARG A 884 -2.97 0.01 -44.33
C ARG A 884 -3.12 -1.20 -43.42
N LEU A 885 -3.94 -1.13 -42.37
CA LEU A 885 -4.14 -2.25 -41.43
C LEU A 885 -5.42 -3.06 -41.68
N ARG A 886 -6.27 -2.65 -42.63
CA ARG A 886 -7.59 -3.28 -42.89
C ARG A 886 -7.52 -4.78 -43.14
N ASP A 887 -6.50 -5.23 -43.86
CA ASP A 887 -6.35 -6.63 -44.29
C ASP A 887 -5.30 -7.39 -43.46
N LYS A 888 -4.85 -6.82 -42.33
CA LYS A 888 -3.78 -7.39 -41.50
C LYS A 888 -4.32 -8.15 -40.31
N LYS A 889 -3.89 -9.40 -40.16
CA LYS A 889 -4.20 -10.22 -38.99
C LYS A 889 -3.19 -9.95 -37.88
N ALA A 890 -3.47 -8.96 -37.03
CA ALA A 890 -2.57 -8.53 -35.97
C ALA A 890 -3.14 -8.79 -34.55
N ILE A 891 -2.26 -9.04 -33.58
CA ILE A 891 -2.58 -8.93 -32.15
C ILE A 891 -1.99 -7.66 -31.56
N ILE A 892 -2.83 -6.85 -30.91
CA ILE A 892 -2.42 -5.56 -30.35
C ILE A 892 -2.67 -5.60 -28.85
N LEU A 893 -1.62 -5.39 -28.06
CA LEU A 893 -1.72 -5.19 -26.62
C LEU A 893 -1.53 -3.71 -26.31
N LEU A 894 -2.53 -3.13 -25.65
CA LEU A 894 -2.54 -1.75 -25.19
C LEU A 894 -2.48 -1.75 -23.66
N ASP A 895 -1.36 -1.32 -23.09
CA ASP A 895 -1.14 -1.31 -21.63
C ASP A 895 -1.21 0.12 -21.07
N ASP A 896 -1.81 0.23 -19.88
CA ASP A 896 -2.12 1.50 -19.21
C ASP A 896 -3.07 2.41 -20.04
N VAL A 897 -4.17 1.83 -20.53
CA VAL A 897 -5.29 2.54 -21.18
C VAL A 897 -6.34 2.87 -20.13
N ASP A 898 -6.23 4.04 -19.51
CA ASP A 898 -7.17 4.50 -18.48
C ASP A 898 -8.09 5.59 -19.04
N GLN A 899 -9.42 5.38 -18.95
CA GLN A 899 -10.42 6.44 -19.14
C GLN A 899 -10.63 7.22 -17.83
N GLN A 900 -9.57 7.91 -17.37
CA GLN A 900 -9.68 8.77 -16.19
C GLN A 900 -10.59 9.98 -16.44
N GLU A 901 -10.75 10.41 -17.68
CA GLU A 901 -11.43 11.66 -18.02
C GLU A 901 -12.88 11.72 -17.53
N ILE A 902 -13.67 10.66 -17.73
CA ILE A 902 -15.08 10.62 -17.28
C ILE A 902 -15.16 10.56 -15.75
N CYS A 903 -14.28 9.79 -15.09
CA CYS A 903 -14.25 9.70 -13.64
C CYS A 903 -13.88 11.06 -12.99
N LEU A 904 -12.90 11.76 -13.55
CA LEU A 904 -12.46 13.07 -13.09
C LEU A 904 -13.50 14.16 -13.41
N ASP A 905 -14.15 14.10 -14.57
CA ASP A 905 -15.28 14.97 -14.90
C ASP A 905 -16.42 14.78 -13.88
N ILE A 906 -16.76 13.54 -13.53
CA ILE A 906 -17.77 13.25 -12.50
C ILE A 906 -17.37 13.82 -11.15
N ALA A 907 -16.15 13.51 -10.67
CA ALA A 907 -15.66 14.01 -9.39
C ALA A 907 -15.61 15.54 -9.29
N CYS A 908 -15.32 16.22 -10.40
CA CYS A 908 -15.18 17.67 -10.44
C CYS A 908 -16.50 18.40 -10.67
N PHE A 909 -17.34 17.94 -11.60
CA PHE A 909 -18.44 18.74 -12.15
C PHE A 909 -19.80 18.03 -12.26
N PHE A 910 -19.85 16.71 -12.43
CA PHE A 910 -21.11 16.02 -12.77
C PHE A 910 -21.84 15.32 -11.61
N ILE A 911 -21.34 15.37 -10.38
CA ILE A 911 -22.10 14.88 -9.22
C ILE A 911 -23.42 15.65 -9.09
N GLY A 912 -24.53 14.92 -9.08
CA GLY A 912 -25.89 15.45 -9.01
C GLY A 912 -26.48 15.88 -10.35
N LYS A 913 -25.72 15.85 -11.45
CA LYS A 913 -26.21 16.15 -12.81
C LYS A 913 -26.81 14.88 -13.45
N ASP A 914 -27.72 15.05 -14.41
CA ASP A 914 -28.35 13.93 -15.14
C ASP A 914 -27.32 13.20 -16.01
N ALA A 915 -27.22 11.88 -15.82
CA ALA A 915 -26.26 11.03 -16.53
C ALA A 915 -26.49 11.04 -18.05
N ARG A 916 -27.74 11.19 -18.50
CA ARG A 916 -28.12 11.20 -19.93
C ARG A 916 -27.60 12.46 -20.63
N ILE A 917 -27.62 13.60 -19.94
CA ILE A 917 -27.08 14.86 -20.45
C ILE A 917 -25.55 14.77 -20.51
N ALA A 918 -24.89 14.28 -19.46
CA ALA A 918 -23.44 14.11 -19.43
C ALA A 918 -22.92 13.17 -20.54
N LYS A 919 -23.62 12.06 -20.80
CA LYS A 919 -23.32 11.13 -21.91
C LYS A 919 -23.26 11.84 -23.27
N SER A 920 -24.24 12.69 -23.58
CA SER A 920 -24.29 13.39 -24.87
C SER A 920 -23.04 14.23 -25.16
N MET A 921 -22.44 14.84 -24.11
CA MET A 921 -21.20 15.61 -24.23
C MET A 921 -19.97 14.72 -24.37
N TRP A 922 -19.88 13.65 -23.57
CA TRP A 922 -18.77 12.70 -23.64
C TRP A 922 -18.73 11.92 -24.95
N ASP A 923 -19.88 11.65 -25.57
CA ASP A 923 -19.97 11.05 -26.90
C ASP A 923 -19.32 11.92 -27.98
N ASP A 924 -19.56 13.24 -28.00
CA ASP A 924 -18.92 14.15 -28.98
C ASP A 924 -17.42 14.43 -28.64
N CYS A 925 -16.98 14.02 -27.45
CA CYS A 925 -15.56 14.01 -27.06
C CYS A 925 -14.86 12.68 -27.39
N ASP A 926 -15.54 11.72 -28.02
CA ASP A 926 -15.05 10.37 -28.31
C ASP A 926 -14.62 9.58 -27.05
N PHE A 927 -15.25 9.83 -25.90
CA PHE A 927 -14.90 9.19 -24.62
C PHE A 927 -15.62 7.86 -24.34
N PHE A 928 -16.46 7.37 -25.26
CA PHE A 928 -17.22 6.10 -25.14
C PHE A 928 -17.94 5.96 -23.77
N PRO A 929 -18.80 6.92 -23.40
CA PRO A 929 -19.38 7.01 -22.06
C PRO A 929 -20.26 5.82 -21.65
N GLU A 930 -20.82 5.06 -22.59
CA GLU A 930 -21.57 3.84 -22.29
C GLU A 930 -20.69 2.81 -21.56
N ILE A 931 -19.54 2.49 -22.14
CA ILE A 931 -18.56 1.54 -21.58
C ILE A 931 -17.94 2.13 -20.30
N ALA A 932 -17.59 3.42 -20.31
CA ALA A 932 -16.95 4.06 -19.17
C ALA A 932 -17.85 4.07 -17.92
N ILE A 933 -19.13 4.41 -18.08
CA ILE A 933 -20.10 4.45 -16.97
C ILE A 933 -20.37 3.03 -16.46
N GLU A 934 -20.48 2.03 -17.33
CA GLU A 934 -20.62 0.63 -16.93
C GLU A 934 -19.42 0.14 -16.10
N ILE A 935 -18.20 0.51 -16.50
CA ILE A 935 -16.96 0.21 -15.74
C ILE A 935 -16.98 0.92 -14.38
N LEU A 936 -17.38 2.18 -14.31
CA LEU A 936 -17.42 2.93 -13.04
C LEU A 936 -18.51 2.40 -12.09
N LEU A 937 -19.67 1.98 -12.62
CA LEU A 937 -20.75 1.34 -11.85
C LEU A 937 -20.31 -0.04 -11.32
N SER A 938 -19.73 -0.89 -12.17
CA SER A 938 -19.26 -2.23 -11.79
C SER A 938 -18.13 -2.20 -10.76
N LYS A 939 -17.29 -1.15 -10.78
CA LYS A 939 -16.27 -0.87 -9.76
C LYS A 939 -16.82 -0.22 -8.49
N SER A 940 -18.13 0.05 -8.41
CA SER A 940 -18.78 0.81 -7.33
C SER A 940 -18.15 2.18 -7.09
N LEU A 941 -17.55 2.78 -8.14
CA LEU A 941 -16.95 4.11 -8.06
C LEU A 941 -18.00 5.22 -8.22
N ILE A 942 -19.09 4.93 -8.94
CA ILE A 942 -20.25 5.80 -9.07
C ILE A 942 -21.53 4.98 -8.87
N LYS A 943 -22.64 5.67 -8.60
CA LYS A 943 -24.01 5.15 -8.65
C LYS A 943 -24.84 6.09 -9.53
N ILE A 944 -25.79 5.54 -10.27
CA ILE A 944 -26.86 6.33 -10.88
C ILE A 944 -28.09 6.15 -9.99
N THR A 945 -28.66 7.27 -9.52
CA THR A 945 -29.87 7.26 -8.69
C THR A 945 -31.11 6.97 -9.53
N ASP A 946 -32.23 6.65 -8.86
CA ASP A 946 -33.47 6.28 -9.55
C ASP A 946 -34.02 7.41 -10.45
N ASP A 947 -33.65 8.67 -10.17
CA ASP A 947 -33.93 9.86 -10.99
C ASP A 947 -32.85 10.16 -12.04
N SER A 948 -32.02 9.16 -12.40
CA SER A 948 -30.96 9.24 -13.40
C SER A 948 -29.80 10.20 -13.10
N ARG A 949 -29.58 10.62 -11.84
CA ARG A 949 -28.46 11.50 -11.48
C ARG A 949 -27.20 10.72 -11.14
N LEU A 950 -26.05 11.29 -11.52
CA LEU A 950 -24.74 10.74 -11.18
C LEU A 950 -24.39 11.00 -9.72
N TRP A 951 -24.00 9.96 -9.00
CA TRP A 951 -23.56 10.03 -7.62
C TRP A 951 -22.20 9.36 -7.44
N MET A 952 -21.33 9.93 -6.60
CA MET A 952 -20.03 9.38 -6.26
C MET A 952 -19.80 9.60 -4.76
N HIS A 953 -19.26 8.60 -4.06
CA HIS A 953 -18.97 8.70 -2.64
C HIS A 953 -17.98 9.84 -2.34
N ASP A 954 -18.18 10.56 -1.23
CA ASP A 954 -17.40 11.78 -0.91
C ASP A 954 -15.89 11.55 -0.91
N GLN A 955 -15.41 10.41 -0.36
CA GLN A 955 -13.98 10.07 -0.39
C GLN A 955 -13.45 9.82 -1.81
N LEU A 956 -14.27 9.27 -2.72
CA LEU A 956 -13.88 9.03 -4.11
C LEU A 956 -13.89 10.34 -4.91
N ARG A 957 -14.87 11.21 -4.64
CA ARG A 957 -14.90 12.58 -5.17
C ARG A 957 -13.65 13.35 -4.76
N ASP A 958 -13.32 13.32 -3.49
CA ASP A 958 -12.17 14.06 -2.94
C ASP A 958 -10.84 13.47 -3.45
N LEU A 959 -10.78 12.15 -3.65
CA LEU A 959 -9.66 11.50 -4.33
C LEU A 959 -9.53 11.94 -5.79
N GLY A 960 -10.63 11.97 -6.56
CA GLY A 960 -10.65 12.45 -7.95
C GLY A 960 -10.18 13.90 -8.06
N ARG A 961 -10.67 14.77 -7.16
CA ARG A 961 -10.23 16.16 -7.06
C ARG A 961 -8.75 16.27 -6.69
N LEU A 962 -8.27 15.48 -5.73
CA LEU A 962 -6.86 15.42 -5.35
C LEU A 962 -5.97 14.95 -6.51
N ILE A 963 -6.45 14.04 -7.36
CA ILE A 963 -5.73 13.62 -8.58
C ILE A 963 -5.54 14.82 -9.51
N VAL A 964 -6.58 15.62 -9.74
CA VAL A 964 -6.46 16.85 -10.54
C VAL A 964 -5.55 17.89 -9.87
N GLU A 965 -5.60 18.05 -8.54
CA GLU A 965 -4.68 18.95 -7.82
C GLU A 965 -3.21 18.52 -7.98
N LYS A 966 -2.96 17.21 -8.15
CA LYS A 966 -1.62 16.65 -8.35
C LYS A 966 -1.11 16.76 -9.78
N GLU A 967 -1.97 17.01 -10.78
CA GLU A 967 -1.52 17.27 -12.15
C GLU A 967 -0.55 18.45 -12.19
N ASN A 968 -0.92 19.53 -11.50
CA ASN A 968 -0.01 20.65 -11.26
C ASN A 968 -0.42 21.43 -9.99
N TYR A 969 0.21 21.10 -8.87
CA TYR A 969 -0.11 21.71 -7.57
C TYR A 969 0.17 23.22 -7.55
N LYS A 970 1.21 23.67 -8.27
CA LYS A 970 1.73 25.03 -8.23
C LYS A 970 0.96 25.99 -9.15
N GLU A 971 0.70 25.56 -10.37
CA GLU A 971 0.06 26.40 -11.38
C GLU A 971 -1.31 25.85 -11.78
N PRO A 972 -2.42 26.45 -11.30
CA PRO A 972 -3.76 26.02 -11.69
C PRO A 972 -4.05 26.10 -13.20
N ARG A 973 -3.37 27.00 -13.94
CA ARG A 973 -3.46 27.11 -15.42
C ARG A 973 -2.91 25.88 -16.18
N LEU A 974 -2.20 25.00 -15.48
CA LEU A 974 -1.63 23.75 -15.98
C LEU A 974 -2.37 22.51 -15.44
N ARG A 975 -3.57 22.69 -14.87
CA ARG A 975 -4.48 21.59 -14.51
C ARG A 975 -5.51 21.40 -15.61
N SER A 976 -5.97 20.17 -15.81
CA SER A 976 -7.04 19.83 -16.76
C SER A 976 -8.39 20.42 -16.33
N ARG A 977 -8.67 20.48 -15.02
CA ARG A 977 -9.99 20.86 -14.48
C ARG A 977 -9.88 21.86 -13.34
N LEU A 978 -10.73 22.88 -13.36
CA LEU A 978 -10.86 23.90 -12.32
C LEU A 978 -12.29 23.92 -11.79
N TRP A 979 -12.55 23.22 -10.68
CA TRP A 979 -13.88 23.14 -10.05
C TRP A 979 -14.07 24.09 -8.86
N GLN A 980 -12.99 24.69 -8.36
CA GLN A 980 -13.06 25.67 -7.28
C GLN A 980 -13.19 27.06 -7.90
N GLY A 981 -14.34 27.72 -7.71
CA GLY A 981 -14.61 29.02 -8.30
C GLY A 981 -13.55 30.08 -7.98
N GLU A 982 -13.00 30.12 -6.77
CA GLU A 982 -11.92 31.07 -6.43
C GLU A 982 -10.64 30.84 -7.25
N VAL A 983 -10.31 29.58 -7.54
CA VAL A 983 -9.09 29.21 -8.26
C VAL A 983 -9.28 29.49 -9.76
N ALA A 984 -10.45 29.15 -10.29
CA ALA A 984 -10.85 29.49 -11.65
C ALA A 984 -10.81 31.01 -11.89
N MET A 985 -11.34 31.81 -10.96
CA MET A 985 -11.28 33.27 -11.03
C MET A 985 -9.85 33.79 -11.11
N ARG A 986 -8.95 33.30 -10.25
CA ARG A 986 -7.53 33.73 -10.29
C ARG A 986 -6.84 33.38 -11.60
N VAL A 987 -7.24 32.30 -12.27
CA VAL A 987 -6.72 31.94 -13.59
C VAL A 987 -7.27 32.88 -14.67
N LEU A 988 -8.55 33.25 -14.60
CA LEU A 988 -9.20 34.17 -15.54
C LEU A 988 -8.84 35.66 -15.32
N GLU A 989 -8.43 36.06 -14.11
CA GLU A 989 -8.06 37.46 -13.77
C GLU A 989 -6.58 37.80 -14.04
N ARG A 990 -5.71 36.80 -14.16
CA ARG A 990 -4.28 37.03 -14.44
C ARG A 990 -4.09 37.45 -15.90
N GLN A 991 -3.24 38.47 -16.11
CA GLN A 991 -2.86 38.95 -17.44
C GLN A 991 -2.31 37.79 -18.30
N PRO A 992 -2.59 37.77 -19.61
CA PRO A 992 -2.14 36.73 -20.51
C PRO A 992 -0.61 36.77 -20.65
N GLU A 993 0.10 36.00 -19.83
CA GLU A 993 1.49 35.65 -20.10
C GLU A 993 1.53 34.56 -21.18
N GLU A 994 2.44 34.68 -22.14
CA GLU A 994 2.68 33.66 -23.17
C GLU A 994 3.06 32.32 -22.51
N GLY A 995 2.16 31.34 -22.55
CA GLY A 995 2.36 30.04 -21.93
C GLY A 995 1.29 29.03 -22.34
N ARG A 996 1.69 27.76 -22.44
CA ARG A 996 0.81 26.63 -22.81
C ARG A 996 -0.12 26.33 -21.63
N THR A 997 -1.44 26.43 -21.83
CA THR A 997 -2.44 25.98 -20.83
C THR A 997 -2.89 24.56 -21.14
N THR A 998 -3.33 23.85 -20.10
CA THR A 998 -3.90 22.50 -20.24
C THR A 998 -5.34 22.43 -19.73
N VAL A 999 -5.95 23.58 -19.43
CA VAL A 999 -7.29 23.65 -18.86
C VAL A 999 -8.31 23.26 -19.93
N GLU A 1000 -9.09 22.24 -19.59
CA GLU A 1000 -10.14 21.66 -20.41
C GLU A 1000 -11.54 21.91 -19.83
N ALA A 1001 -11.65 22.16 -18.52
CA ALA A 1001 -12.93 22.43 -17.87
C ALA A 1001 -12.82 23.47 -16.75
N ILE A 1002 -13.75 24.42 -16.72
CA ILE A 1002 -13.85 25.47 -15.70
C ILE A 1002 -15.27 25.50 -15.12
N SER A 1003 -15.37 25.57 -13.80
CA SER A 1003 -16.60 25.89 -13.07
C SER A 1003 -16.41 27.06 -12.12
N LEU A 1004 -17.37 27.98 -12.21
CA LEU A 1004 -17.54 29.11 -11.30
C LEU A 1004 -18.81 28.95 -10.43
N GLU A 1005 -19.50 27.80 -10.50
CA GLU A 1005 -20.68 27.50 -9.68
C GLU A 1005 -20.34 27.57 -8.17
N GLY A 1006 -21.19 28.26 -7.39
CA GLY A 1006 -21.03 28.37 -5.94
C GLY A 1006 -20.04 29.44 -5.45
N TYR A 1007 -19.41 30.20 -6.34
CA TYR A 1007 -18.60 31.36 -5.97
C TYR A 1007 -19.50 32.57 -5.65
N GLN A 1008 -19.35 33.14 -4.44
CA GLN A 1008 -20.10 34.34 -4.05
C GLN A 1008 -19.43 35.60 -4.61
N PHE A 1009 -19.95 36.10 -5.72
CA PHE A 1009 -19.51 37.37 -6.29
C PHE A 1009 -19.87 38.54 -5.36
N ARG A 1010 -18.96 39.51 -5.24
CA ARG A 1010 -19.16 40.75 -4.47
C ARG A 1010 -20.05 41.77 -5.19
N SER A 1011 -20.34 41.55 -6.47
CA SER A 1011 -21.14 42.40 -7.35
C SER A 1011 -22.11 41.51 -8.12
N GLU A 1012 -23.34 42.00 -8.33
CA GLU A 1012 -24.39 41.31 -9.09
C GLU A 1012 -24.16 41.37 -10.62
N ASP A 1013 -23.16 42.13 -11.10
CA ASP A 1013 -22.90 42.40 -12.52
C ASP A 1013 -21.48 41.99 -12.95
N LEU A 1014 -21.06 40.74 -12.70
CA LEU A 1014 -19.76 40.28 -13.19
C LEU A 1014 -19.81 40.04 -14.71
N CYS A 1015 -18.86 40.59 -15.44
CA CYS A 1015 -18.73 40.42 -16.89
C CYS A 1015 -17.32 39.99 -17.28
N PHE A 1016 -17.18 38.83 -17.92
CA PHE A 1016 -15.91 38.35 -18.47
C PHE A 1016 -15.74 38.77 -19.94
N LYS A 1017 -14.50 39.13 -20.29
CA LYS A 1017 -14.12 39.59 -21.63
C LYS A 1017 -13.38 38.50 -22.41
N ASP A 1018 -13.32 38.67 -23.74
CA ASP A 1018 -12.69 37.72 -24.66
C ASP A 1018 -11.21 37.45 -24.36
N ASP A 1019 -10.47 38.48 -23.93
CA ASP A 1019 -9.05 38.39 -23.60
C ASP A 1019 -8.73 37.39 -22.47
N GLN A 1020 -9.66 37.21 -21.52
CA GLN A 1020 -9.52 36.25 -20.42
C GLN A 1020 -9.57 34.79 -20.88
N PHE A 1021 -10.11 34.52 -22.07
CA PHE A 1021 -10.23 33.17 -22.63
C PHE A 1021 -9.28 32.89 -23.80
N LYS A 1022 -8.50 33.88 -24.26
CA LYS A 1022 -7.61 33.75 -25.44
C LYS A 1022 -6.60 32.62 -25.32
N ASN A 1023 -6.13 32.34 -24.11
CA ASN A 1023 -5.12 31.31 -23.85
C ASN A 1023 -5.72 29.95 -23.43
N LEU A 1024 -7.02 29.70 -23.63
CA LEU A 1024 -7.70 28.46 -23.23
C LEU A 1024 -8.24 27.67 -24.45
N PRO A 1025 -7.38 27.23 -25.39
CA PRO A 1025 -7.83 26.61 -26.64
C PRO A 1025 -8.49 25.23 -26.44
N ASN A 1026 -8.18 24.53 -25.34
CA ASN A 1026 -8.66 23.18 -25.05
C ASN A 1026 -9.96 23.14 -24.23
N LEU A 1027 -10.52 24.30 -23.87
CA LEU A 1027 -11.67 24.37 -22.99
C LEU A 1027 -12.90 23.73 -23.66
N ARG A 1028 -13.39 22.63 -23.08
CA ARG A 1028 -14.58 21.89 -23.50
C ARG A 1028 -15.80 22.13 -22.59
N ILE A 1029 -15.59 22.46 -21.31
CA ILE A 1029 -16.66 22.72 -20.34
C ILE A 1029 -16.46 24.09 -19.70
N LEU A 1030 -17.50 24.93 -19.74
CA LEU A 1030 -17.54 26.22 -19.06
C LEU A 1030 -18.86 26.36 -18.30
N LEU A 1031 -18.79 26.39 -16.96
CA LEU A 1031 -19.94 26.59 -16.08
C LEU A 1031 -19.86 27.96 -15.43
N LEU A 1032 -20.74 28.87 -15.85
CA LEU A 1032 -20.87 30.24 -15.36
C LEU A 1032 -22.15 30.35 -14.52
N ASP A 1033 -22.01 30.92 -13.32
CA ASP A 1033 -23.11 31.21 -12.41
C ASP A 1033 -23.12 32.72 -12.16
N LYS A 1034 -24.25 33.41 -12.40
CA LYS A 1034 -24.41 34.88 -12.18
C LYS A 1034 -23.37 35.78 -12.88
N ALA A 1035 -22.82 35.35 -14.00
CA ALA A 1035 -21.82 36.11 -14.74
C ALA A 1035 -22.18 36.24 -16.23
N SER A 1036 -21.85 37.37 -16.84
CA SER A 1036 -22.06 37.66 -18.26
C SER A 1036 -20.77 37.57 -19.08
N LEU A 1037 -20.90 37.42 -20.40
CA LEU A 1037 -19.81 37.45 -21.36
C LEU A 1037 -19.93 38.70 -22.25
N SER A 1038 -18.81 39.36 -22.57
CA SER A 1038 -18.77 40.48 -23.51
C SER A 1038 -17.47 40.49 -24.32
N GLY A 1039 -17.44 41.20 -25.45
CA GLY A 1039 -16.25 41.28 -26.32
C GLY A 1039 -16.37 40.47 -27.61
N ASN A 1040 -15.24 40.26 -28.29
CA ASN A 1040 -15.16 39.53 -29.57
C ASN A 1040 -14.51 38.15 -29.38
N PHE A 1041 -15.29 37.08 -29.54
CA PHE A 1041 -14.87 35.70 -29.33
C PHE A 1041 -14.41 34.98 -30.62
N GLU A 1042 -14.09 35.74 -31.67
CA GLU A 1042 -13.58 35.17 -32.92
C GLU A 1042 -12.30 34.35 -32.69
N GLY A 1043 -12.36 33.05 -33.01
CA GLY A 1043 -11.24 32.11 -32.81
C GLY A 1043 -11.01 31.68 -31.36
N ILE A 1044 -11.87 32.07 -30.42
CA ILE A 1044 -11.75 31.79 -28.98
C ILE A 1044 -12.76 30.70 -28.59
N LEU A 1045 -12.37 29.77 -27.72
CA LEU A 1045 -13.15 28.58 -27.30
C LEU A 1045 -13.58 27.63 -28.45
N PRO A 1046 -12.68 27.22 -29.37
CA PRO A 1046 -13.05 26.38 -30.52
C PRO A 1046 -13.54 24.96 -30.13
N ASN A 1047 -13.19 24.52 -28.92
CA ASN A 1047 -13.47 23.17 -28.42
C ASN A 1047 -14.64 23.09 -27.44
N LEU A 1048 -15.36 24.19 -27.18
CA LEU A 1048 -16.44 24.22 -26.20
C LEU A 1048 -17.60 23.28 -26.59
N ARG A 1049 -17.98 22.39 -25.68
CA ARG A 1049 -19.05 21.40 -25.82
C ARG A 1049 -20.18 21.59 -24.82
N TRP A 1050 -19.86 22.06 -23.61
CA TRP A 1050 -20.83 22.37 -22.57
C TRP A 1050 -20.68 23.82 -22.12
N LEU A 1051 -21.76 24.58 -22.23
CA LEU A 1051 -21.87 25.93 -21.67
C LEU A 1051 -23.07 25.96 -20.70
N SER A 1052 -22.80 26.12 -19.41
CA SER A 1052 -23.83 26.52 -18.44
C SER A 1052 -23.67 28.01 -18.18
N TRP A 1053 -24.76 28.74 -18.35
CA TRP A 1053 -24.87 30.17 -18.20
C TRP A 1053 -26.06 30.45 -17.27
N HIS A 1054 -25.92 30.00 -16.03
CA HIS A 1054 -26.96 29.96 -15.02
C HIS A 1054 -27.14 31.31 -14.31
N PHE A 1055 -28.37 31.65 -13.91
CA PHE A 1055 -28.70 32.90 -13.19
C PHE A 1055 -28.15 34.19 -13.86
N CYS A 1056 -28.02 34.22 -15.19
CA CYS A 1056 -27.42 35.37 -15.86
C CYS A 1056 -28.41 36.52 -16.01
N ASN A 1057 -28.02 37.71 -15.53
CA ASN A 1057 -28.63 38.98 -15.88
C ASN A 1057 -27.86 39.55 -17.08
N PHE A 1058 -28.38 39.36 -18.29
CA PHE A 1058 -27.63 39.70 -19.50
C PHE A 1058 -27.36 41.21 -19.56
N SER A 1059 -26.07 41.56 -19.63
CA SER A 1059 -25.61 42.92 -19.92
C SER A 1059 -26.21 43.43 -21.25
N PRO A 1060 -26.43 44.74 -21.41
CA PRO A 1060 -26.92 45.32 -22.68
C PRO A 1060 -26.01 45.05 -23.89
N THR A 1061 -24.77 44.62 -23.69
CA THR A 1061 -23.83 44.24 -24.77
C THR A 1061 -23.50 42.75 -24.72
N LEU A 1062 -24.13 41.96 -25.60
CA LEU A 1062 -23.85 40.54 -25.79
C LEU A 1062 -22.48 40.31 -26.48
N PRO A 1063 -21.86 39.13 -26.31
CA PRO A 1063 -20.61 38.81 -26.99
C PRO A 1063 -20.82 38.66 -28.50
N THR A 1064 -19.85 39.11 -29.29
CA THR A 1064 -19.85 38.98 -30.75
C THR A 1064 -18.95 37.82 -31.19
N ASN A 1065 -19.29 37.17 -32.31
CA ASN A 1065 -18.54 36.05 -32.90
C ASN A 1065 -18.25 34.85 -31.98
N LEU A 1066 -19.11 34.58 -30.98
CA LEU A 1066 -18.98 33.41 -30.12
C LEU A 1066 -19.20 32.11 -30.93
N ASN A 1067 -18.15 31.32 -31.12
CA ASN A 1067 -18.18 30.14 -31.98
C ASN A 1067 -18.81 28.92 -31.28
N LEU A 1068 -20.13 28.78 -31.37
CA LEU A 1068 -20.88 27.69 -30.74
C LEU A 1068 -21.13 26.49 -31.65
N LYS A 1069 -20.42 26.37 -32.79
CA LYS A 1069 -20.65 25.31 -33.79
C LYS A 1069 -20.51 23.89 -33.26
N ASN A 1070 -19.68 23.72 -32.22
CA ASN A 1070 -19.39 22.44 -31.59
C ASN A 1070 -20.18 22.23 -30.29
N LEU A 1071 -21.02 23.19 -29.88
CA LEU A 1071 -21.73 23.12 -28.62
C LEU A 1071 -22.76 21.98 -28.66
N VAL A 1072 -22.79 21.17 -27.60
CA VAL A 1072 -23.68 20.02 -27.44
C VAL A 1072 -24.71 20.25 -26.33
N VAL A 1073 -24.29 20.89 -25.23
CA VAL A 1073 -25.14 21.19 -24.08
C VAL A 1073 -25.11 22.69 -23.80
N LEU A 1074 -26.30 23.29 -23.76
CA LEU A 1074 -26.52 24.66 -23.36
C LEU A 1074 -27.52 24.71 -22.20
N ASP A 1075 -27.08 25.22 -21.07
CA ASP A 1075 -27.91 25.42 -19.89
C ASP A 1075 -28.03 26.92 -19.60
N LEU A 1076 -29.25 27.45 -19.75
CA LEU A 1076 -29.61 28.85 -19.47
C LEU A 1076 -30.57 28.94 -18.28
N SER A 1077 -30.67 27.88 -17.47
CA SER A 1077 -31.65 27.83 -16.39
C SER A 1077 -31.54 29.04 -15.45
N LYS A 1078 -32.68 29.49 -14.93
CA LYS A 1078 -32.83 30.66 -14.02
C LYS A 1078 -32.33 31.99 -14.57
N SER A 1079 -32.05 32.08 -15.87
CA SER A 1079 -31.60 33.31 -16.51
C SER A 1079 -32.75 34.21 -16.93
N MET A 1080 -32.47 35.50 -17.09
CA MET A 1080 -33.46 36.50 -17.54
C MET A 1080 -33.62 36.52 -19.07
N VAL A 1081 -33.77 35.34 -19.69
CA VAL A 1081 -34.07 35.23 -21.13
C VAL A 1081 -35.55 35.47 -21.40
N SER A 1082 -35.85 36.22 -22.46
CA SER A 1082 -37.19 36.39 -23.03
C SER A 1082 -37.22 35.92 -24.49
N GLU A 1083 -38.41 35.88 -25.08
CA GLU A 1083 -38.63 35.59 -26.50
C GLU A 1083 -37.80 36.51 -27.43
N ASP A 1084 -37.60 37.78 -27.04
CA ASP A 1084 -36.88 38.79 -27.81
C ASP A 1084 -35.39 38.90 -27.44
N TRP A 1085 -34.87 37.96 -26.65
CA TRP A 1085 -33.47 38.00 -26.24
C TRP A 1085 -32.55 37.94 -27.46
N ALA A 1086 -31.78 39.01 -27.68
CA ALA A 1086 -30.90 39.14 -28.83
C ALA A 1086 -29.85 38.01 -28.94
N GLY A 1087 -29.58 37.30 -27.83
CA GLY A 1087 -28.68 36.14 -27.77
C GLY A 1087 -29.14 34.95 -28.60
N TRP A 1088 -30.45 34.81 -28.89
CA TRP A 1088 -30.96 33.76 -29.78
C TRP A 1088 -30.34 33.83 -31.18
N SER A 1089 -29.96 35.03 -31.64
CA SER A 1089 -29.27 35.21 -32.92
C SER A 1089 -27.85 34.61 -32.94
N LEU A 1090 -27.14 34.68 -31.80
CA LEU A 1090 -25.81 34.11 -31.63
C LEU A 1090 -25.84 32.58 -31.61
N MET A 1091 -26.95 32.00 -31.17
CA MET A 1091 -27.10 30.55 -31.05
C MET A 1091 -27.44 29.85 -32.36
N LYS A 1092 -27.82 30.59 -33.42
CA LYS A 1092 -28.19 30.00 -34.71
C LYS A 1092 -27.10 29.17 -35.39
N VAL A 1093 -25.85 29.30 -34.94
CA VAL A 1093 -24.70 28.54 -35.46
C VAL A 1093 -24.46 27.21 -34.73
N ALA A 1094 -25.20 26.92 -33.65
CA ALA A 1094 -25.02 25.73 -32.80
C ALA A 1094 -25.75 24.49 -33.36
N ALA A 1095 -25.37 24.06 -34.57
CA ALA A 1095 -26.03 22.94 -35.27
C ALA A 1095 -25.88 21.57 -34.58
N LYS A 1096 -24.88 21.42 -33.69
CA LYS A 1096 -24.62 20.20 -32.89
C LYS A 1096 -25.36 20.15 -31.56
N LEU A 1097 -26.14 21.18 -31.22
CA LEU A 1097 -26.79 21.28 -29.92
C LEU A 1097 -27.79 20.13 -29.72
N LYS A 1098 -27.55 19.30 -28.71
CA LYS A 1098 -28.39 18.14 -28.33
C LYS A 1098 -29.25 18.42 -27.11
N VAL A 1099 -28.79 19.26 -26.18
CA VAL A 1099 -29.52 19.56 -24.95
C VAL A 1099 -29.63 21.07 -24.74
N LEU A 1100 -30.87 21.54 -24.52
CA LEU A 1100 -31.18 22.92 -24.15
C LEU A 1100 -31.99 22.92 -22.85
N ASP A 1101 -31.41 23.51 -21.80
CA ASP A 1101 -32.06 23.68 -20.49
C ASP A 1101 -32.44 25.14 -20.26
N LEU A 1102 -33.73 25.37 -20.02
CA LEU A 1102 -34.38 26.66 -19.76
C LEU A 1102 -35.17 26.62 -18.45
N THR A 1103 -34.85 25.70 -17.54
CA THR A 1103 -35.53 25.54 -16.26
C THR A 1103 -35.61 26.86 -15.48
N GLU A 1104 -36.76 27.18 -14.90
CA GLU A 1104 -37.00 28.38 -14.07
C GLU A 1104 -36.71 29.73 -14.80
N CYS A 1105 -36.76 29.77 -16.14
CA CYS A 1105 -36.66 31.02 -16.92
C CYS A 1105 -37.95 31.86 -16.80
N GLY A 1106 -38.08 32.61 -15.71
CA GLY A 1106 -39.31 33.32 -15.35
C GLY A 1106 -39.72 34.47 -16.28
N HIS A 1107 -38.87 34.93 -17.21
CA HIS A 1107 -39.21 36.00 -18.15
C HIS A 1107 -39.73 35.51 -19.51
N LEU A 1108 -39.68 34.21 -19.75
CA LEU A 1108 -40.08 33.61 -21.01
C LEU A 1108 -41.62 33.51 -21.06
N THR A 1109 -42.26 34.28 -21.94
CA THR A 1109 -43.72 34.15 -22.16
C THR A 1109 -44.02 33.23 -23.34
N ARG A 1110 -43.11 33.15 -24.30
CA ARG A 1110 -43.10 32.21 -25.43
C ARG A 1110 -41.69 31.67 -25.67
N THR A 1111 -41.55 30.42 -26.10
CA THR A 1111 -40.21 29.90 -26.46
C THR A 1111 -39.68 30.55 -27.74
N PRO A 1112 -38.36 30.60 -27.96
CA PRO A 1112 -37.80 30.99 -29.25
C PRO A 1112 -38.12 29.95 -30.33
N GLY A 1113 -37.86 30.32 -31.59
CA GLY A 1113 -37.88 29.37 -32.70
C GLY A 1113 -36.70 28.38 -32.61
N PHE A 1114 -36.98 27.09 -32.67
CA PHE A 1114 -36.00 26.01 -32.55
C PHE A 1114 -35.45 25.48 -33.89
N SER A 1115 -35.89 26.03 -35.02
CA SER A 1115 -35.48 25.59 -36.36
C SER A 1115 -33.97 25.63 -36.61
N ALA A 1116 -33.21 26.38 -35.79
CA ALA A 1116 -31.75 26.43 -35.84
C ALA A 1116 -31.05 25.26 -35.12
N PHE A 1117 -31.78 24.38 -34.41
CA PHE A 1117 -31.22 23.29 -33.59
C PHE A 1117 -31.73 21.91 -34.05
N PRO A 1118 -31.43 21.47 -35.29
CA PRO A 1118 -31.99 20.24 -35.85
C PRO A 1118 -31.55 18.96 -35.12
N ALA A 1119 -30.43 19.01 -34.39
CA ALA A 1119 -29.88 17.89 -33.61
C ALA A 1119 -30.38 17.83 -32.16
N LEU A 1120 -31.35 18.68 -31.78
CA LEU A 1120 -31.82 18.76 -30.39
C LEU A 1120 -32.53 17.46 -29.97
N GLU A 1121 -31.98 16.79 -28.98
CA GLU A 1121 -32.47 15.53 -28.41
C GLU A 1121 -33.26 15.74 -27.11
N ARG A 1122 -32.93 16.77 -26.31
CA ARG A 1122 -33.63 17.09 -25.06
C ARG A 1122 -33.88 18.58 -24.89
N LEU A 1123 -35.13 18.93 -24.58
CA LEU A 1123 -35.55 20.29 -24.26
C LEU A 1123 -36.18 20.32 -22.87
N ILE A 1124 -35.62 21.12 -21.96
CA ILE A 1124 -36.06 21.24 -20.57
C ILE A 1124 -36.55 22.68 -20.34
N LEU A 1125 -37.82 22.82 -19.97
CA LEU A 1125 -38.53 24.09 -19.74
C LEU A 1125 -39.15 24.12 -18.34
N ARG A 1126 -38.75 23.22 -17.44
CA ARG A 1126 -39.37 23.02 -16.13
C ARG A 1126 -39.51 24.31 -15.32
N SER A 1127 -40.65 24.50 -14.65
CA SER A 1127 -40.94 25.64 -13.77
C SER A 1127 -40.84 27.03 -14.44
N CYS A 1128 -41.01 27.12 -15.76
CA CYS A 1128 -41.17 28.42 -16.45
C CYS A 1128 -42.58 28.98 -16.20
N CYS A 1129 -42.79 29.57 -15.03
CA CYS A 1129 -44.11 29.98 -14.53
C CYS A 1129 -44.85 31.05 -15.36
N ASN A 1130 -44.17 31.73 -16.29
CA ASN A 1130 -44.77 32.73 -17.18
C ASN A 1130 -44.95 32.25 -18.63
N LEU A 1131 -44.53 31.03 -18.94
CA LEU A 1131 -44.61 30.47 -20.29
C LEU A 1131 -46.07 30.16 -20.65
N VAL A 1132 -46.58 30.80 -21.70
CA VAL A 1132 -47.97 30.67 -22.17
C VAL A 1132 -48.07 29.78 -23.41
N SER A 1133 -47.05 29.79 -24.28
CA SER A 1133 -47.05 28.98 -25.51
C SER A 1133 -45.64 28.56 -25.92
N VAL A 1134 -45.52 27.35 -26.45
CA VAL A 1134 -44.30 26.88 -27.14
C VAL A 1134 -44.39 27.20 -28.63
N ASP A 1135 -43.29 27.64 -29.23
CA ASP A 1135 -43.21 28.01 -30.65
C ASP A 1135 -43.46 26.79 -31.57
N PRO A 1136 -44.25 26.92 -32.65
CA PRO A 1136 -44.57 25.81 -33.55
C PRO A 1136 -43.36 25.16 -34.24
N SER A 1137 -42.21 25.83 -34.32
CA SER A 1137 -40.99 25.23 -34.89
C SER A 1137 -40.47 24.01 -34.12
N ILE A 1138 -40.95 23.76 -32.90
CA ILE A 1138 -40.69 22.51 -32.16
C ILE A 1138 -41.10 21.26 -32.96
N GLU A 1139 -42.13 21.38 -33.82
CA GLU A 1139 -42.64 20.31 -34.68
C GLU A 1139 -41.61 19.84 -35.73
N GLN A 1140 -40.57 20.64 -35.98
CA GLN A 1140 -39.50 20.37 -36.94
C GLN A 1140 -38.33 19.58 -36.33
N LEU A 1141 -38.33 19.37 -35.00
CA LEU A 1141 -37.25 18.71 -34.27
C LEU A 1141 -37.36 17.18 -34.35
N SER A 1142 -36.97 16.62 -35.49
CA SER A 1142 -37.03 15.17 -35.74
C SER A 1142 -36.14 14.30 -34.81
N ALA A 1143 -35.14 14.90 -34.15
CA ALA A 1143 -34.23 14.22 -33.22
C ALA A 1143 -34.67 14.27 -31.75
N LEU A 1144 -35.74 15.00 -31.42
CA LEU A 1144 -36.11 15.24 -30.02
C LEU A 1144 -36.62 13.95 -29.36
N LEU A 1145 -35.90 13.49 -28.33
CA LEU A 1145 -36.20 12.30 -27.53
C LEU A 1145 -36.99 12.65 -26.27
N SER A 1146 -36.74 13.82 -25.68
CA SER A 1146 -37.33 14.25 -24.40
C SER A 1146 -37.77 15.71 -24.39
N LEU A 1147 -38.99 15.95 -23.91
CA LEU A 1147 -39.53 17.28 -23.60
C LEU A 1147 -40.02 17.33 -22.15
N ASP A 1148 -39.40 18.16 -21.31
CA ASP A 1148 -39.82 18.40 -19.92
C ASP A 1148 -40.36 19.82 -19.76
N ILE A 1149 -41.66 19.94 -19.51
CA ILE A 1149 -42.37 21.21 -19.30
C ILE A 1149 -43.10 21.22 -17.95
N ARG A 1150 -42.65 20.41 -16.99
CA ARG A 1150 -43.30 20.31 -15.68
C ARG A 1150 -43.35 21.66 -14.96
N ASP A 1151 -44.37 21.90 -14.17
CA ASP A 1151 -44.58 23.11 -13.37
C ASP A 1151 -44.67 24.42 -14.21
N CYS A 1152 -44.92 24.34 -15.52
CA CYS A 1152 -45.25 25.49 -16.38
C CYS A 1152 -46.72 25.86 -16.24
N THR A 1153 -47.06 26.50 -15.11
CA THR A 1153 -48.44 26.71 -14.66
C THR A 1153 -49.34 27.52 -15.60
N LYS A 1154 -48.79 28.33 -16.51
CA LYS A 1154 -49.54 29.16 -17.48
C LYS A 1154 -49.61 28.59 -18.90
N LEU A 1155 -48.99 27.43 -19.13
CA LEU A 1155 -48.99 26.79 -20.44
C LEU A 1155 -50.32 26.03 -20.62
N GLU A 1156 -51.14 26.48 -21.57
CA GLU A 1156 -52.51 25.95 -21.78
C GLU A 1156 -52.62 24.95 -22.93
N TYR A 1157 -51.72 25.02 -23.92
CA TYR A 1157 -51.73 24.13 -25.09
C TYR A 1157 -50.31 23.91 -25.63
N LEU A 1158 -50.12 22.78 -26.33
CA LEU A 1158 -48.91 22.45 -27.08
C LEU A 1158 -49.17 22.50 -28.59
N PRO A 1159 -48.16 22.85 -29.41
CA PRO A 1159 -48.20 22.69 -30.87
C PRO A 1159 -48.46 21.24 -31.30
N GLN A 1160 -48.73 20.98 -32.59
CA GLN A 1160 -49.01 19.63 -33.08
C GLN A 1160 -47.74 18.77 -33.14
N LEU A 1161 -47.46 18.04 -32.06
CA LEU A 1161 -46.29 17.14 -31.95
C LEU A 1161 -46.35 15.87 -32.83
N GLY A 1162 -47.35 15.75 -33.72
CA GLY A 1162 -47.65 14.53 -34.49
C GLY A 1162 -46.62 14.13 -35.55
N SER A 1163 -45.59 14.94 -35.79
CA SER A 1163 -44.47 14.72 -36.73
C SER A 1163 -43.17 14.23 -36.07
N MET A 1164 -43.15 14.06 -34.74
CA MET A 1164 -41.93 13.82 -33.96
C MET A 1164 -41.72 12.33 -33.63
N ASP A 1165 -41.30 11.54 -34.62
CA ASP A 1165 -41.20 10.07 -34.53
C ASP A 1165 -40.15 9.53 -33.51
N ALA A 1166 -39.26 10.39 -33.02
CA ALA A 1166 -38.19 10.06 -32.07
C ALA A 1166 -38.56 10.32 -30.59
N LEU A 1167 -39.65 11.04 -30.31
CA LEU A 1167 -40.02 11.44 -28.96
C LEU A 1167 -40.41 10.23 -28.10
N THR A 1168 -39.74 10.06 -26.97
CA THR A 1168 -39.90 8.91 -26.05
C THR A 1168 -40.31 9.30 -24.64
N GLU A 1169 -40.06 10.55 -24.23
CA GLU A 1169 -40.28 11.06 -22.88
C GLU A 1169 -40.95 12.45 -22.97
N LEU A 1170 -42.17 12.58 -22.45
CA LEU A 1170 -42.94 13.83 -22.42
C LEU A 1170 -43.45 14.06 -20.99
N LEU A 1171 -42.91 15.07 -20.30
CA LEU A 1171 -43.22 15.35 -18.89
C LEU A 1171 -44.00 16.67 -18.79
N VAL A 1172 -45.25 16.60 -18.35
CA VAL A 1172 -46.23 17.72 -18.42
C VAL A 1172 -46.92 18.04 -17.09
N ASP A 1173 -46.50 17.41 -15.99
CA ASP A 1173 -47.12 17.60 -14.67
C ASP A 1173 -47.08 19.06 -14.20
N GLY A 1174 -48.12 19.54 -13.53
CA GLY A 1174 -48.16 20.92 -13.01
C GLY A 1174 -48.34 22.01 -14.09
N THR A 1175 -48.76 21.63 -15.31
CA THR A 1175 -49.18 22.56 -16.38
C THR A 1175 -50.71 22.77 -16.39
N SER A 1176 -51.18 23.79 -17.14
CA SER A 1176 -52.63 24.03 -17.36
C SER A 1176 -53.16 23.38 -18.65
N ILE A 1177 -52.43 22.41 -19.21
CA ILE A 1177 -52.78 21.74 -20.47
C ILE A 1177 -53.97 20.80 -20.24
N GLN A 1178 -55.06 21.02 -20.98
CA GLN A 1178 -56.28 20.21 -20.85
C GLN A 1178 -56.36 19.06 -21.86
N GLU A 1179 -55.76 19.22 -23.05
CA GLU A 1179 -55.74 18.20 -24.11
C GLU A 1179 -54.33 18.08 -24.69
N LEU A 1180 -53.81 16.85 -24.78
CA LEU A 1180 -52.54 16.59 -25.44
C LEU A 1180 -52.74 16.48 -26.97
N PRO A 1181 -51.84 17.05 -27.79
CA PRO A 1181 -51.90 16.95 -29.24
C PRO A 1181 -51.76 15.50 -29.72
N VAL A 1182 -52.32 15.18 -30.89
CA VAL A 1182 -52.28 13.82 -31.47
C VAL A 1182 -50.84 13.43 -31.82
N LEU A 1183 -50.25 12.54 -31.02
CA LEU A 1183 -48.93 11.94 -31.26
C LEU A 1183 -49.07 10.72 -32.18
N ARG A 1184 -48.32 10.68 -33.29
CA ARG A 1184 -48.19 9.45 -34.10
C ARG A 1184 -47.17 8.52 -33.44
N GLY A 1185 -47.52 7.25 -33.21
CA GLY A 1185 -46.59 6.26 -32.65
C GLY A 1185 -46.55 6.22 -31.11
N THR A 1186 -47.72 6.30 -30.46
CA THR A 1186 -47.90 6.19 -28.99
C THR A 1186 -47.29 4.95 -28.33
N ASP A 1187 -46.89 3.95 -29.13
CA ASP A 1187 -46.34 2.68 -28.68
C ASP A 1187 -44.87 2.79 -28.20
N LYS A 1188 -44.19 3.92 -28.44
CA LYS A 1188 -42.78 4.17 -28.07
C LYS A 1188 -42.57 5.05 -26.81
N LEU A 1189 -43.64 5.66 -26.27
CA LEU A 1189 -43.56 6.49 -25.07
C LEU A 1189 -43.49 5.61 -23.82
N GLY A 1190 -42.28 5.45 -23.27
CA GLY A 1190 -42.03 4.57 -22.12
C GLY A 1190 -42.43 5.17 -20.75
N ASN A 1191 -42.47 6.50 -20.65
CA ASN A 1191 -42.86 7.25 -19.46
C ASN A 1191 -43.82 8.39 -19.85
N LEU A 1192 -45.12 8.17 -19.63
CA LEU A 1192 -46.14 9.21 -19.58
C LEU A 1192 -46.52 9.37 -18.11
N GLU A 1193 -45.87 10.29 -17.40
CA GLU A 1193 -46.40 10.79 -16.13
C GLU A 1193 -47.60 11.69 -16.51
N ALA A 1194 -48.77 11.07 -16.54
CA ALA A 1194 -50.03 11.71 -16.94
C ALA A 1194 -50.80 12.18 -15.70
N LEU A 1195 -51.07 13.49 -15.65
CA LEU A 1195 -52.22 14.16 -15.03
C LEU A 1195 -52.81 13.44 -13.80
N GLY A 1196 -52.16 13.62 -12.65
CA GLY A 1196 -52.71 13.29 -11.33
C GLY A 1196 -53.35 14.49 -10.64
N SER A 1197 -54.69 14.48 -10.55
CA SER A 1197 -55.58 15.32 -9.71
C SER A 1197 -55.68 16.84 -10.00
N ASN A 1198 -56.50 17.17 -11.00
CA ASN A 1198 -57.82 17.78 -10.75
C ASN A 1198 -58.82 17.30 -11.79
#